data_AF-A0A433K9U3-F1
#
_entry.id   AF-A0A433K9U3-F1
#
_cell.length_a   1.000
_cell.length_b   1.000
_cell.length_c   1.000
_cell.angle_alpha   90.00
_cell.angle_beta   90.00
_cell.angle_gamma   90.00
#
_symmetry.space_group_name_H-M   'P 1'
#
loop_
_entity.id
_entity.type
_entity.pdbx_description
1 polymer ?
#
loop_
_entity_poly.entity_id
_entity_poly.type
_entity_poly.pdbx_seq_one_letter_code
_entity_poly.pdbx_strand_id
1 'polypeptide(L)'
;MKITVFQALTILAQKYRNDESNTETYYKIKSLYLSGVRSPKDAETLDQLLQDDTLSNYEITDDRAAINDDPVRRYFESQLSHETLSDSLDSLDSRRLKRHFESMFIRLGESTKQYLLQYVYGVTKRSIENLSGTQKEYGEGILALKDPTSFQSLKPETGKGKKSPEEILQERKDKMTLLAQCSQVAMSVVNNKKNNSRYPLNLYSKKDYVFDPPNRGRVARKDTVTGHVQTVRSNTLGIMRSYMPLRRDDELHSETPARYGRPADNSTYMDDGKEHLIPDRTFATKVAPFVNSISGTMLIQVRAMAQLFRDKKYVYEAKGKDANEIEEQLRNYFKSFISYMTFYYGGHSLNEFISVLELPEVQDEFKNLPGFNSLTLEQLFKIENDDAFERAVEKTIDYNTAILQRKELHEELLEPNLVRELKEGEDELTVRARSRLKSFQNRLGKATSLDRRNKVIDEAYIQYITPRNEDTESQEEANDRVKKAEGVLVEKFNIKLDHITDKQARSYQAFTHIMSKMTERQEQLRQDLYNGSGTLAHRLDHAWEIYKDDNRTEDDRLIAQNYMIFVLDLKDQDILESLNETLERLMLERELRKNDNPDFIPGKSPIVLSEKIKSDLKQTEKTGVTHIEEVDKLIQKKDILDVNPNSKLKDKGQLKLKHGRVNLQKTEFFNPEERDMLRAVIRQGAFYNAGGEVLDTQKSISHGKEGFAAFTLNVNGELSIFQHIDHDKTGIAHSSMNAGVPVVSAGEIEIKNGKLISITEHSGHYRPSLYSMYKTLDYFRKQGVDISDVKVLTFSSSKIIERHLKIDVSQSKQFGRFREINAGDLCNSYLARLKLIVQSAKMDLEAYQSSSFMKFLYKLKDYITGSTLTKDREEIAKKLSEGLVDLSQEINSANTLESMKAVNEKINKLIDTAYQENVTLNSKHGKEKSHGNFAQRINFFRQQLGEMSGRVESAIKVIEQGSGQSEEEILSSSDKLKGMGRK
;
A
#
# COMPACT_ATOMS: atom_id res chain seq x y z
N MET A 1 4.50 31.61 0.67
CA MET A 1 4.80 30.16 0.61
C MET A 1 6.00 29.84 1.51
N LYS A 2 5.94 28.78 2.33
CA LYS A 2 7.05 28.36 3.21
C LYS A 2 8.04 27.43 2.52
N ILE A 3 9.36 27.64 2.64
CA ILE A 3 10.43 26.82 2.01
C ILE A 3 11.57 26.54 2.99
N THR A 4 12.37 25.51 2.75
CA THR A 4 13.57 25.21 3.55
C THR A 4 14.76 26.10 3.17
N VAL A 5 15.78 26.13 4.03
CA VAL A 5 17.08 26.76 3.72
C VAL A 5 17.70 26.21 2.42
N PHE A 6 17.62 24.89 2.19
CA PHE A 6 18.19 24.31 0.98
C PHE A 6 17.43 24.73 -0.28
N GLN A 7 16.09 24.77 -0.24
CA GLN A 7 15.30 25.30 -1.36
C GLN A 7 15.62 26.77 -1.65
N ALA A 8 15.85 27.59 -0.62
CA ALA A 8 16.31 28.96 -0.79
C ALA A 8 17.67 29.01 -1.50
N LEU A 9 18.64 28.19 -1.08
CA LEU A 9 19.93 28.06 -1.76
C LEU A 9 19.78 27.56 -3.21
N THR A 10 18.80 26.69 -3.52
CA THR A 10 18.51 26.25 -4.90
C THR A 10 17.97 27.39 -5.77
N ILE A 11 17.11 28.25 -5.23
CA ILE A 11 16.63 29.46 -5.93
C ILE A 11 17.80 30.41 -6.21
N LEU A 12 18.68 30.62 -5.23
CA LEU A 12 19.89 31.44 -5.41
C LEU A 12 20.88 30.80 -6.38
N ALA A 13 21.04 29.48 -6.36
CA ALA A 13 21.86 28.76 -7.33
C ALA A 13 21.32 28.96 -8.76
N GLN A 14 20.01 28.89 -8.96
CA GLN A 14 19.37 29.18 -10.24
C GLN A 14 19.68 30.60 -10.73
N LYS A 15 19.67 31.59 -9.82
CA LYS A 15 19.99 32.99 -10.13
C LYS A 15 21.46 33.20 -10.50
N TYR A 16 22.38 32.67 -9.70
CA TYR A 16 23.81 33.04 -9.76
C TYR A 16 24.70 32.07 -10.54
N ARG A 17 24.28 30.82 -10.82
CA ARG A 17 25.15 29.81 -11.49
C ARG A 17 25.70 30.26 -12.84
N ASN A 18 24.94 31.04 -13.59
CA ASN A 18 25.29 31.52 -14.93
C ASN A 18 25.64 33.02 -14.93
N ASP A 19 25.82 33.64 -13.76
CA ASP A 19 26.16 35.06 -13.64
C ASP A 19 27.67 35.23 -13.47
N GLU A 20 28.35 35.50 -14.60
CA GLU A 20 29.80 35.71 -14.63
C GLU A 20 30.27 36.87 -13.74
N SER A 21 29.39 37.83 -13.42
CA SER A 21 29.71 38.97 -12.56
C SER A 21 29.66 38.63 -11.05
N ASN A 22 29.06 37.50 -10.68
CA ASN A 22 28.83 37.06 -9.30
C ASN A 22 29.35 35.64 -9.00
N THR A 23 30.44 35.25 -9.66
CA THR A 23 31.07 33.92 -9.49
C THR A 23 31.48 33.61 -8.04
N GLU A 24 31.93 34.61 -7.28
CA GLU A 24 32.26 34.44 -5.85
C GLU A 24 31.02 34.09 -5.01
N THR A 25 29.88 34.73 -5.29
CA THR A 25 28.60 34.45 -4.65
C THR A 25 28.15 33.02 -4.94
N TYR A 26 28.26 32.60 -6.20
CA TYR A 26 27.93 31.22 -6.57
C TYR A 26 28.85 30.20 -5.90
N TYR A 27 30.16 30.48 -5.79
CA TYR A 27 31.09 29.62 -5.07
C TYR A 27 30.73 29.45 -3.59
N LYS A 28 30.29 30.54 -2.92
CA LYS A 28 29.77 30.50 -1.54
C LYS A 28 28.51 29.64 -1.45
N ILE A 29 27.58 29.81 -2.39
CA ILE A 29 26.37 28.98 -2.49
C ILE A 29 26.76 27.50 -2.61
N LYS A 30 27.64 27.12 -3.55
CA LYS A 30 28.09 25.73 -3.75
C LYS A 30 28.64 25.07 -2.48
N SER A 31 29.42 25.81 -1.68
CA SER A 31 29.97 25.29 -0.41
C SER A 31 28.86 24.99 0.60
N LEU A 32 27.93 25.94 0.81
CA LEU A 32 26.77 25.76 1.70
C LEU A 32 25.77 24.72 1.17
N TYR A 33 25.63 24.61 -0.15
CA TYR A 33 24.76 23.65 -0.82
C TYR A 33 25.13 22.21 -0.44
N LEU A 34 26.42 21.88 -0.45
CA LEU A 34 26.92 20.55 -0.10
C LEU A 34 27.02 20.35 1.42
N SER A 35 27.84 21.19 2.05
CA SER A 35 28.34 20.98 3.41
C SER A 35 27.45 21.62 4.48
N GLY A 36 26.67 22.63 4.11
CA GLY A 36 25.93 23.47 5.04
C GLY A 36 26.82 24.29 5.94
N VAL A 37 26.25 24.77 7.05
CA VAL A 37 26.97 25.54 8.07
C VAL A 37 27.91 24.61 8.86
N ARG A 38 29.22 24.85 8.78
CA ARG A 38 30.25 24.11 9.53
C ARG A 38 31.08 24.99 10.46
N SER A 39 31.02 26.30 10.25
CA SER A 39 31.74 27.30 11.01
C SER A 39 30.89 28.56 11.22
N PRO A 40 31.25 29.45 12.17
CA PRO A 40 30.59 30.74 12.33
C PRO A 40 30.59 31.59 11.03
N LYS A 41 31.67 31.49 10.24
CA LYS A 41 31.78 32.17 8.94
C LYS A 41 30.76 31.67 7.93
N ASP A 42 30.46 30.37 7.94
CA ASP A 42 29.43 29.79 7.08
C ASP A 42 28.04 30.27 7.48
N ALA A 43 27.79 30.44 8.79
CA ALA A 43 26.54 30.99 9.30
C ALA A 43 26.36 32.45 8.86
N GLU A 44 27.39 33.29 9.01
CA GLU A 44 27.38 34.68 8.53
C GLU A 44 27.16 34.74 7.01
N THR A 45 27.81 33.84 6.26
CA THR A 45 27.66 33.77 4.80
C THR A 45 26.23 33.35 4.42
N LEU A 46 25.65 32.37 5.12
CA LEU A 46 24.28 31.96 4.90
C LEU A 46 23.30 33.10 5.19
N ASP A 47 23.44 33.78 6.33
CA ASP A 47 22.57 34.90 6.71
C ASP A 47 22.63 36.04 5.68
N GLN A 48 23.80 36.32 5.10
CA GLN A 48 23.94 37.29 4.02
C GLN A 48 23.22 36.85 2.74
N LEU A 49 23.34 35.57 2.36
CA LEU A 49 22.67 35.04 1.16
C LEU A 49 21.14 35.03 1.30
N LEU A 50 20.62 34.74 2.49
CA LEU A 50 19.17 34.70 2.74
C LEU A 50 18.50 36.08 2.72
N GLN A 51 19.28 37.18 2.66
CA GLN A 51 18.77 38.55 2.50
C GLN A 51 18.53 38.95 1.04
N ASP A 52 18.81 38.08 0.07
CA ASP A 52 18.60 38.37 -1.35
C ASP A 52 17.12 38.62 -1.66
N ASP A 53 16.84 39.73 -2.37
CA ASP A 53 15.48 40.15 -2.72
C ASP A 53 14.67 39.08 -3.48
N THR A 54 15.32 38.15 -4.18
CA THR A 54 14.60 37.06 -4.87
C THR A 54 13.88 36.11 -3.92
N LEU A 55 14.25 36.12 -2.64
CA LEU A 55 13.61 35.30 -1.60
C LEU A 55 12.48 36.03 -0.87
N SER A 56 12.16 37.29 -1.23
CA SER A 56 11.21 38.13 -0.49
C SER A 56 9.78 37.55 -0.37
N ASN A 57 9.39 36.68 -1.31
CA ASN A 57 8.06 36.08 -1.36
C ASN A 57 7.94 34.76 -0.56
N TYR A 58 9.02 34.34 0.10
CA TYR A 58 9.12 33.06 0.78
C TYR A 58 9.34 33.21 2.29
N GLU A 59 8.68 32.36 3.07
CA GLU A 59 8.98 32.16 4.49
C GLU A 59 10.02 31.04 4.60
N ILE A 60 11.25 31.37 4.99
CA ILE A 60 12.36 30.40 5.07
C ILE A 60 12.37 29.75 6.46
N THR A 61 12.37 28.41 6.50
CA THR A 61 12.38 27.63 7.75
C THR A 61 13.67 26.84 7.90
N ASP A 62 14.21 26.85 9.12
CA ASP A 62 15.35 26.03 9.55
C ASP A 62 14.94 24.95 10.57
N ASP A 63 13.63 24.70 10.69
CA ASP A 63 13.05 23.63 11.50
C ASP A 63 13.62 22.24 11.12
N ARG A 64 13.91 21.41 12.13
CA ARG A 64 14.53 20.09 11.95
C ARG A 64 13.65 19.15 11.13
N ALA A 65 12.34 19.16 11.35
CA ALA A 65 11.42 18.30 10.62
C ALA A 65 11.34 18.73 9.15
N ALA A 66 11.31 20.04 8.89
CA ALA A 66 11.35 20.58 7.53
C ALA A 66 12.66 20.21 6.79
N ILE A 67 13.83 20.37 7.41
CA ILE A 67 15.12 19.98 6.83
C ILE A 67 15.19 18.45 6.60
N ASN A 68 14.71 17.67 7.56
CA ASN A 68 14.72 16.21 7.46
C ASN A 68 13.82 15.68 6.32
N ASP A 69 12.70 16.36 6.07
CA ASP A 69 11.69 15.96 5.09
C ASP A 69 11.77 16.77 3.79
N ASP A 70 12.87 17.52 3.59
CA ASP A 70 13.15 18.28 2.37
C ASP A 70 13.37 17.34 1.16
N PRO A 71 12.44 17.34 0.17
CA PRO A 71 12.57 16.49 -1.00
C PRO A 71 13.66 16.98 -1.97
N VAL A 72 13.94 18.28 -2.00
CA VAL A 72 14.86 18.91 -2.95
C VAL A 72 16.31 18.60 -2.56
N ARG A 73 16.62 18.68 -1.26
CA ARG A 73 17.93 18.24 -0.75
C ARG A 73 18.19 16.76 -0.96
N ARG A 74 17.19 15.91 -0.69
CA ARG A 74 17.30 14.46 -0.89
C ARG A 74 17.46 14.12 -2.36
N TYR A 75 16.79 14.85 -3.24
CA TYR A 75 16.94 14.73 -4.69
C TYR A 75 18.36 15.08 -5.12
N PHE A 76 18.84 16.27 -4.73
CA PHE A 76 20.20 16.71 -5.04
C PHE A 76 21.26 15.69 -4.65
N GLU A 77 21.21 15.19 -3.42
CA GLU A 77 22.26 14.30 -2.92
C GLU A 77 22.22 12.92 -3.60
N SER A 78 21.01 12.48 -3.95
CA SER A 78 20.79 11.26 -4.75
C SER A 78 21.32 11.42 -6.17
N GLN A 79 21.08 12.57 -6.79
CA GLN A 79 21.58 12.89 -8.12
C GLN A 79 23.08 13.10 -8.16
N LEU A 80 23.63 13.82 -7.18
CA LEU A 80 25.06 13.97 -7.02
C LEU A 80 25.72 12.60 -6.92
N SER A 81 25.13 11.68 -6.16
CA SER A 81 25.64 10.30 -6.06
C SER A 81 25.56 9.55 -7.39
N HIS A 82 24.49 9.71 -8.17
CA HIS A 82 24.37 9.11 -9.50
C HIS A 82 25.42 9.65 -10.47
N GLU A 83 25.52 10.97 -10.60
CA GLU A 83 26.44 11.66 -11.51
C GLU A 83 27.90 11.36 -11.16
N THR A 84 28.22 11.43 -9.87
CA THR A 84 29.55 11.06 -9.36
C THR A 84 29.88 9.62 -9.70
N LEU A 85 28.91 8.70 -9.57
CA LEU A 85 29.14 7.29 -9.83
C LEU A 85 29.39 7.02 -11.32
N SER A 86 28.69 7.73 -12.21
CA SER A 86 28.93 7.66 -13.66
C SER A 86 30.39 7.98 -13.99
N ASP A 87 30.95 9.03 -13.37
CA ASP A 87 32.31 9.48 -13.64
C ASP A 87 33.36 8.62 -12.91
N SER A 88 33.12 8.32 -11.63
CA SER A 88 34.12 7.68 -10.77
C SER A 88 34.35 6.20 -11.09
N LEU A 89 33.34 5.51 -11.62
CA LEU A 89 33.47 4.09 -11.99
C LEU A 89 34.47 3.86 -13.11
N ASP A 90 34.65 4.82 -14.02
CA ASP A 90 35.62 4.69 -15.11
C ASP A 90 37.06 4.75 -14.57
N SER A 91 37.29 5.56 -13.54
CA SER A 91 38.58 5.75 -12.87
C SER A 91 38.91 4.68 -11.81
N LEU A 92 37.96 3.80 -11.48
CA LEU A 92 38.14 2.75 -10.48
C LEU A 92 38.86 1.52 -11.05
N ASP A 93 40.01 1.13 -10.45
CA ASP A 93 40.77 -0.06 -10.86
C ASP A 93 40.10 -1.37 -10.38
N SER A 94 39.53 -2.11 -11.33
CA SER A 94 38.83 -3.37 -11.09
C SER A 94 39.73 -4.49 -10.55
N ARG A 95 41.01 -4.53 -10.93
CA ARG A 95 41.97 -5.54 -10.46
C ARG A 95 42.29 -5.33 -8.99
N ARG A 96 42.47 -4.08 -8.57
CA ARG A 96 42.71 -3.74 -7.16
C ARG A 96 41.46 -4.02 -6.32
N LEU A 97 40.29 -3.63 -6.81
CA LEU A 97 39.03 -3.91 -6.14
C LEU A 97 38.81 -5.42 -5.95
N LYS A 98 39.07 -6.22 -6.98
CA LYS A 98 39.03 -7.69 -6.91
C LYS A 98 40.03 -8.25 -5.88
N ARG A 99 41.27 -7.76 -5.87
CA ARG A 99 42.26 -8.16 -4.84
C ARG A 99 41.82 -7.78 -3.43
N HIS A 100 41.14 -6.64 -3.27
CA HIS A 100 40.63 -6.21 -1.97
C HIS A 100 39.53 -7.17 -1.49
N PHE A 101 38.59 -7.51 -2.37
CA PHE A 101 37.60 -8.55 -2.13
C PHE A 101 38.25 -9.88 -1.74
N GLU A 102 39.20 -10.39 -2.52
CA GLU A 102 39.89 -11.67 -2.28
C GLU A 102 40.62 -11.69 -0.92
N SER A 103 41.27 -10.57 -0.57
CA SER A 103 42.01 -10.40 0.69
C SER A 103 41.11 -10.47 1.93
N MET A 104 39.85 -10.08 1.78
CA MET A 104 38.83 -10.23 2.81
C MET A 104 38.14 -11.59 2.74
N PHE A 105 37.81 -12.06 1.54
CA PHE A 105 37.11 -13.32 1.31
C PHE A 105 37.88 -14.53 1.83
N ILE A 106 39.21 -14.54 1.67
CA ILE A 106 40.06 -15.64 2.16
C ILE A 106 39.96 -15.84 3.69
N ARG A 107 39.61 -14.79 4.44
CA ARG A 107 39.48 -14.80 5.90
C ARG A 107 38.19 -15.45 6.41
N LEU A 108 37.24 -15.71 5.52
CA LEU A 108 36.01 -16.43 5.86
C LEU A 108 36.27 -17.93 6.03
N GLY A 109 35.50 -18.57 6.91
CA GLY A 109 35.45 -20.03 7.00
C GLY A 109 34.83 -20.64 5.74
N GLU A 110 35.19 -21.89 5.44
CA GLU A 110 34.80 -22.55 4.19
C GLU A 110 33.28 -22.65 4.00
N SER A 111 32.53 -22.95 5.07
CA SER A 111 31.07 -22.98 5.04
C SER A 111 30.45 -21.62 4.69
N THR A 112 31.02 -20.53 5.20
CA THR A 112 30.56 -19.17 4.89
C THR A 112 30.91 -18.79 3.46
N LYS A 113 32.10 -19.16 2.96
CA LYS A 113 32.49 -18.92 1.55
C LYS A 113 31.51 -19.58 0.60
N GLN A 114 31.23 -20.88 0.80
CA GLN A 114 30.29 -21.63 -0.02
C GLN A 114 28.88 -21.02 0.03
N TYR A 115 28.42 -20.65 1.23
CA TYR A 115 27.13 -19.98 1.40
C TYR A 115 27.04 -18.66 0.61
N LEU A 116 28.04 -17.79 0.72
CA LEU A 116 28.02 -16.51 0.01
C LEU A 116 28.07 -16.70 -1.51
N LEU A 117 28.94 -17.58 -2.00
CA LEU A 117 29.05 -17.88 -3.43
C LEU A 117 27.73 -18.41 -3.99
N GLN A 118 27.08 -19.33 -3.27
CA GLN A 118 25.86 -19.98 -3.75
C GLN A 118 24.62 -19.08 -3.64
N TYR A 119 24.44 -18.40 -2.49
CA TYR A 119 23.15 -17.79 -2.16
C TYR A 119 23.13 -16.27 -2.30
N VAL A 120 24.26 -15.59 -2.10
CA VAL A 120 24.34 -14.12 -2.13
C VAL A 120 24.93 -13.62 -3.45
N TYR A 121 26.05 -14.20 -3.90
CA TYR A 121 26.69 -13.82 -5.16
C TYR A 121 26.09 -14.59 -6.35
N GLY A 122 25.72 -15.85 -6.15
CA GLY A 122 24.95 -16.69 -7.07
C GLY A 122 23.43 -16.45 -7.04
N VAL A 123 22.99 -15.36 -6.39
CA VAL A 123 21.57 -15.07 -6.15
C VAL A 123 20.71 -15.08 -7.43
N THR A 124 19.49 -15.60 -7.28
CA THR A 124 18.42 -15.67 -8.29
C THR A 124 17.13 -15.06 -7.72
N LYS A 125 16.14 -14.77 -8.58
CA LYS A 125 14.82 -14.28 -8.14
C LYS A 125 14.14 -15.19 -7.11
N ARG A 126 14.39 -16.50 -7.13
CA ARG A 126 13.85 -17.47 -6.16
C ARG A 126 14.68 -17.55 -4.88
N SER A 127 16.01 -17.43 -4.96
CA SER A 127 16.85 -17.56 -3.76
C SER A 127 16.85 -16.31 -2.86
N ILE A 128 16.50 -15.14 -3.41
CA ILE A 128 16.46 -13.88 -2.65
C ILE A 128 15.43 -13.89 -1.51
N GLU A 129 14.32 -14.63 -1.66
CA GLU A 129 13.25 -14.73 -0.66
C GLU A 129 13.72 -15.42 0.64
N ASN A 130 14.78 -16.23 0.54
CA ASN A 130 15.37 -16.95 1.67
C ASN A 130 16.48 -16.17 2.40
N LEU A 131 16.86 -14.99 1.90
CA LEU A 131 17.86 -14.13 2.54
C LEU A 131 17.20 -13.19 3.56
N SER A 132 17.94 -12.79 4.59
CA SER A 132 17.47 -11.84 5.61
C SER A 132 18.53 -10.78 5.94
N GLY A 133 18.08 -9.67 6.52
CA GLY A 133 18.94 -8.56 6.94
C GLY A 133 19.82 -8.03 5.80
N THR A 134 21.08 -7.75 6.10
CA THR A 134 22.05 -7.20 5.14
C THR A 134 22.33 -8.15 3.98
N GLN A 135 22.22 -9.47 4.16
CA GLN A 135 22.43 -10.42 3.05
C GLN A 135 21.36 -10.28 1.97
N LYS A 136 20.10 -10.01 2.39
CA LYS A 136 19.00 -9.74 1.46
C LYS A 136 19.23 -8.44 0.70
N GLU A 137 19.59 -7.38 1.41
CA GLU A 137 19.92 -6.07 0.84
C GLU A 137 21.01 -6.18 -0.24
N TYR A 138 22.20 -6.72 0.10
CA TYR A 138 23.28 -6.89 -0.87
C TYR A 138 22.94 -7.87 -2.01
N GLY A 139 22.21 -8.96 -1.70
CA GLY A 139 21.74 -9.91 -2.71
C GLY A 139 20.80 -9.27 -3.73
N GLU A 140 19.90 -8.36 -3.30
CA GLU A 140 19.02 -7.63 -4.21
C GLU A 140 19.80 -6.70 -5.13
N GLY A 141 20.82 -6.00 -4.60
CA GLY A 141 21.71 -5.16 -5.43
C GLY A 141 22.48 -5.96 -6.47
N ILE A 142 23.04 -7.10 -6.09
CA ILE A 142 23.74 -7.99 -7.03
C ILE A 142 22.76 -8.56 -8.07
N LEU A 143 21.53 -8.90 -7.67
CA LEU A 143 20.51 -9.37 -8.60
C LEU A 143 20.12 -8.29 -9.62
N ALA A 144 19.93 -7.04 -9.17
CA ALA A 144 19.63 -5.92 -10.06
C ALA A 144 20.78 -5.67 -11.03
N LEU A 145 22.03 -5.74 -10.59
CA LEU A 145 23.20 -5.57 -11.47
C LEU A 145 23.34 -6.67 -12.53
N LYS A 146 22.75 -7.85 -12.33
CA LYS A 146 22.70 -8.92 -13.34
C LYS A 146 21.63 -8.69 -14.41
N ASP A 147 20.64 -7.84 -14.15
CA ASP A 147 19.57 -7.54 -15.11
C ASP A 147 20.14 -6.68 -16.25
N PRO A 148 20.09 -7.10 -17.53
CA PRO A 148 20.59 -6.30 -18.64
C PRO A 148 19.90 -4.94 -18.78
N THR A 149 18.65 -4.82 -18.30
CA THR A 149 17.83 -3.61 -18.44
C THR A 149 18.02 -2.60 -17.31
N SER A 150 18.74 -2.96 -16.25
CA SER A 150 18.99 -2.07 -15.11
C SER A 150 20.14 -1.09 -15.37
N PHE A 151 20.12 0.04 -14.64
CA PHE A 151 21.18 1.07 -14.65
C PHE A 151 21.46 1.68 -16.03
N GLN A 152 20.46 1.78 -16.91
CA GLN A 152 20.65 2.36 -18.24
C GLN A 152 21.13 3.82 -18.20
N SER A 153 20.78 4.56 -17.13
CA SER A 153 21.25 5.93 -16.91
C SER A 153 22.76 6.05 -16.65
N LEU A 154 23.46 4.93 -16.38
CA LEU A 154 24.92 4.89 -16.27
C LEU A 154 25.60 4.51 -17.59
N LYS A 155 24.84 4.36 -18.69
CA LYS A 155 25.40 4.09 -20.01
C LYS A 155 25.89 5.42 -20.62
N PRO A 156 27.15 5.52 -21.08
CA PRO A 156 27.61 6.72 -21.76
C PRO A 156 26.90 6.88 -23.11
N GLU A 157 26.78 8.11 -23.59
CA GLU A 157 26.18 8.38 -24.91
C GLU A 157 27.02 7.82 -26.06
N THR A 158 28.35 7.88 -25.91
CA THR A 158 29.32 7.44 -26.92
C THR A 158 30.29 6.42 -26.36
N GLY A 159 30.81 5.55 -27.22
CA GLY A 159 31.89 4.63 -26.88
C GLY A 159 33.18 5.34 -26.49
N LYS A 160 34.10 4.64 -25.81
CA LYS A 160 35.40 5.15 -25.38
C LYS A 160 36.51 4.22 -25.86
N GLY A 161 37.37 4.72 -26.75
CA GLY A 161 38.39 3.91 -27.40
C GLY A 161 37.76 2.82 -28.28
N LYS A 162 38.08 1.55 -28.02
CA LYS A 162 37.51 0.39 -28.76
C LYS A 162 36.22 -0.17 -28.15
N LYS A 163 35.79 0.35 -27.00
CA LYS A 163 34.62 -0.18 -26.27
C LYS A 163 33.34 0.52 -26.69
N SER A 164 32.29 -0.26 -26.95
CA SER A 164 30.94 0.28 -27.16
C SER A 164 30.33 0.85 -25.86
N PRO A 165 29.28 1.70 -25.94
CA PRO A 165 28.53 2.12 -24.76
C PRO A 165 28.03 0.98 -23.88
N GLU A 166 27.57 -0.12 -24.48
CA GLU A 166 27.09 -1.31 -23.79
C GLU A 166 28.22 -2.04 -23.05
N GLU A 167 29.40 -2.14 -23.67
CA GLU A 167 30.58 -2.73 -23.03
C GLU A 167 31.05 -1.90 -21.83
N ILE A 168 30.97 -0.56 -21.92
CA ILE A 168 31.29 0.34 -20.81
C ILE A 168 30.26 0.20 -19.68
N LEU A 169 28.97 0.16 -20.01
CA LEU A 169 27.92 -0.06 -19.01
C LEU A 169 28.13 -1.40 -18.28
N GLN A 170 28.46 -2.47 -19.00
CA GLN A 170 28.73 -3.76 -18.39
C GLN A 170 29.94 -3.70 -17.45
N GLU A 171 31.03 -3.03 -17.84
CA GLU A 171 32.19 -2.84 -16.97
C GLU A 171 31.84 -2.05 -15.70
N ARG A 172 31.04 -0.98 -15.83
CA ARG A 172 30.55 -0.19 -14.69
C ARG A 172 29.74 -1.06 -13.73
N LYS A 173 28.85 -1.91 -14.25
CA LYS A 173 28.04 -2.86 -13.46
C LYS A 173 28.89 -3.94 -12.78
N ASP A 174 29.95 -4.42 -13.43
CA ASP A 174 30.89 -5.37 -12.85
C ASP A 174 31.67 -4.74 -11.68
N LYS A 175 32.10 -3.48 -11.82
CA LYS A 175 32.74 -2.72 -10.74
C LYS A 175 31.80 -2.47 -9.57
N MET A 176 30.54 -2.10 -9.82
CA MET A 176 29.51 -1.99 -8.77
C MET A 176 29.24 -3.33 -8.08
N THR A 177 29.23 -4.42 -8.83
CA THR A 177 29.08 -5.78 -8.26
C THR A 177 30.22 -6.09 -7.29
N LEU A 178 31.47 -5.75 -7.68
CA LEU A 178 32.63 -5.90 -6.81
C LEU A 178 32.57 -4.98 -5.58
N LEU A 179 32.07 -3.74 -5.70
CA LEU A 179 31.86 -2.85 -4.56
C LEU A 179 30.85 -3.44 -3.55
N ALA A 180 29.71 -3.97 -4.04
CA ALA A 180 28.72 -4.66 -3.22
C ALA A 180 29.33 -5.88 -2.51
N GLN A 181 30.10 -6.69 -3.24
CA GLN A 181 30.78 -7.86 -2.70
C GLN A 181 31.84 -7.50 -1.65
N CYS A 182 32.63 -6.45 -1.88
CA CYS A 182 33.59 -5.92 -0.90
C CYS A 182 32.89 -5.52 0.40
N SER A 183 31.75 -4.81 0.28
CA SER A 183 30.99 -4.41 1.45
C SER A 183 30.46 -5.62 2.21
N GLN A 184 29.80 -6.56 1.51
CA GLN A 184 29.17 -7.73 2.09
C GLN A 184 30.20 -8.67 2.75
N VAL A 185 31.36 -8.87 2.12
CA VAL A 185 32.42 -9.72 2.69
C VAL A 185 33.02 -9.08 3.95
N ALA A 186 33.24 -7.76 3.96
CA ALA A 186 33.72 -7.04 5.14
C ALA A 186 32.72 -7.16 6.30
N MET A 187 31.42 -6.99 6.03
CA MET A 187 30.34 -7.24 7.01
C MET A 187 30.41 -8.66 7.59
N SER A 188 30.58 -9.67 6.74
CA SER A 188 30.62 -11.08 7.15
C SER A 188 31.85 -11.41 7.99
N VAL A 189 32.99 -10.77 7.69
CA VAL A 189 34.26 -10.98 8.40
C VAL A 189 34.26 -10.28 9.76
N VAL A 190 33.88 -9.00 9.80
CA VAL A 190 33.98 -8.14 11.00
C VAL A 190 32.88 -8.44 12.02
N ASN A 191 31.62 -8.64 11.58
CA ASN A 191 30.49 -8.88 12.49
C ASN A 191 30.40 -10.33 13.02
N ASN A 192 31.34 -11.20 12.67
CA ASN A 192 31.43 -12.52 13.26
C ASN A 192 31.71 -12.40 14.77
N LYS A 193 30.88 -13.06 15.61
CA LYS A 193 30.98 -13.01 17.08
C LYS A 193 32.39 -13.31 17.62
N LYS A 194 33.18 -14.13 16.93
CA LYS A 194 34.57 -14.45 17.32
C LYS A 194 35.59 -13.36 16.95
N ASN A 195 35.27 -12.51 15.97
CA ASN A 195 36.19 -11.54 15.36
C ASN A 195 35.88 -10.09 15.72
N ASN A 196 34.65 -9.77 16.11
CA ASN A 196 34.23 -8.37 16.30
C ASN A 196 35.11 -7.60 17.31
N SER A 197 35.53 -8.24 18.41
CA SER A 197 36.43 -7.60 19.39
C SER A 197 37.91 -7.56 18.96
N ARG A 198 38.30 -8.31 17.93
CA ARG A 198 39.69 -8.47 17.48
C ARG A 198 40.08 -7.50 16.38
N TYR A 199 39.11 -7.04 15.59
CA TYR A 199 39.35 -6.06 14.53
C TYR A 199 39.56 -4.66 15.10
N PRO A 200 40.47 -3.85 14.53
CA PRO A 200 40.73 -2.48 14.95
C PRO A 200 39.49 -1.60 14.86
N LEU A 201 39.59 -0.39 15.43
CA LEU A 201 38.55 0.63 15.40
C LEU A 201 37.17 0.08 15.86
N ASN A 202 37.17 -0.72 16.94
CA ASN A 202 35.92 -1.21 17.54
C ASN A 202 35.22 -0.10 18.34
N LEU A 203 34.74 0.92 17.63
CA LEU A 203 34.12 2.10 18.23
C LEU A 203 32.73 1.80 18.81
N TYR A 204 32.10 0.68 18.44
CA TYR A 204 30.83 0.21 19.00
C TYR A 204 30.92 -0.16 20.50
N SER A 205 32.11 -0.44 21.03
CA SER A 205 32.29 -0.76 22.44
C SER A 205 32.57 0.46 23.33
N LYS A 206 32.73 1.66 22.75
CA LYS A 206 32.93 2.89 23.52
C LYS A 206 31.57 3.43 23.96
N LYS A 207 31.32 3.43 25.28
CA LYS A 207 30.16 4.10 25.88
C LYS A 207 30.26 5.61 25.69
N ASP A 208 29.12 6.28 25.63
CA ASP A 208 29.01 7.73 25.50
C ASP A 208 29.76 8.29 24.28
N TYR A 209 29.87 7.49 23.21
CA TYR A 209 30.55 7.84 21.96
C TYR A 209 29.61 7.85 20.75
N VAL A 210 30.08 8.23 19.57
CA VAL A 210 29.26 8.48 18.36
C VAL A 210 28.40 7.29 17.89
N PHE A 211 28.78 6.05 18.23
CA PHE A 211 28.02 4.83 17.87
C PHE A 211 27.15 4.28 19.01
N ASP A 212 27.21 4.89 20.20
CA ASP A 212 26.34 4.54 21.33
C ASP A 212 24.89 4.95 21.04
N PRO A 213 23.85 4.14 21.33
CA PRO A 213 22.49 4.42 20.89
C PRO A 213 21.94 5.81 21.22
N PRO A 214 22.20 6.41 22.42
CA PRO A 214 21.78 7.77 22.72
C PRO A 214 22.43 8.81 21.80
N ASN A 215 23.74 8.74 21.57
CA ASN A 215 24.46 9.70 20.73
C ASN A 215 24.20 9.51 19.24
N ARG A 216 23.99 8.24 18.83
CA ARG A 216 23.57 7.88 17.48
C ARG A 216 22.19 8.48 17.16
N GLY A 217 21.34 8.65 18.17
CA GLY A 217 20.08 9.39 18.06
C GLY A 217 19.17 8.88 16.93
N ARG A 218 19.24 7.59 16.62
CA ARG A 218 18.46 6.96 15.55
C ARG A 218 17.30 6.21 16.16
N VAL A 219 16.10 6.48 15.66
CA VAL A 219 14.90 5.68 15.94
C VAL A 219 14.30 5.19 14.64
N ALA A 220 13.55 4.10 14.71
CA ALA A 220 12.74 3.67 13.59
C ALA A 220 11.62 4.70 13.37
N ARG A 221 11.38 5.09 12.11
CA ARG A 221 10.20 5.88 11.77
C ARG A 221 8.98 5.12 12.21
N LYS A 222 8.12 5.80 12.94
CA LYS A 222 6.84 5.28 13.35
C LYS A 222 5.79 6.02 12.57
N ASP A 223 4.82 5.27 12.06
CA ASP A 223 3.65 5.88 11.47
C ASP A 223 2.95 6.72 12.56
N THR A 224 2.67 7.99 12.25
CA THR A 224 2.18 8.99 13.21
C THR A 224 0.78 8.65 13.74
N VAL A 225 0.07 7.73 13.08
CA VAL A 225 -1.28 7.29 13.43
C VAL A 225 -1.24 6.00 14.24
N THR A 226 -0.37 5.04 13.90
CA THR A 226 -0.31 3.71 14.54
C THR A 226 0.79 3.59 15.60
N GLY A 227 1.83 4.43 15.55
CA GLY A 227 3.03 4.35 16.39
C GLY A 227 3.91 3.11 16.13
N HIS A 228 3.60 2.30 15.11
CA HIS A 228 4.39 1.14 14.69
C HIS A 228 5.49 1.53 13.71
N VAL A 229 6.56 0.73 13.66
CA VAL A 229 7.66 0.95 12.71
C VAL A 229 7.13 0.89 11.29
N GLN A 230 7.37 1.95 10.53
CA GLN A 230 6.97 2.09 9.14
C GLN A 230 7.70 1.02 8.30
N THR A 231 6.96 0.27 7.49
CA THR A 231 7.52 -0.64 6.48
C THR A 231 7.05 -0.22 5.12
N VAL A 232 7.88 0.54 4.41
CA VAL A 232 7.57 1.01 3.06
C VAL A 232 8.35 0.22 2.03
N ARG A 233 7.67 -0.14 0.92
CA ARG A 233 8.32 -0.57 -0.31
C ARG A 233 8.43 0.62 -1.23
N SER A 234 9.65 0.99 -1.61
CA SER A 234 9.93 2.22 -2.32
C SER A 234 10.35 1.92 -3.76
N ASN A 235 9.71 2.60 -4.72
CA ASN A 235 10.13 2.68 -6.13
C ASN A 235 11.13 3.82 -6.37
N THR A 236 11.67 4.41 -5.31
CA THR A 236 12.69 5.46 -5.40
C THR A 236 14.07 4.89 -5.11
N LEU A 237 15.08 5.42 -5.78
CA LEU A 237 16.51 5.23 -5.52
C LEU A 237 17.05 6.42 -4.73
N GLY A 238 18.33 6.36 -4.36
CA GLY A 238 18.98 7.39 -3.57
C GLY A 238 18.42 7.48 -2.15
N ILE A 239 18.56 8.64 -1.53
CA ILE A 239 17.99 8.95 -0.21
C ILE A 239 16.59 9.59 -0.29
N MET A 240 15.97 9.55 -1.47
CA MET A 240 14.57 9.91 -1.67
C MET A 240 13.65 9.03 -0.81
N ARG A 241 12.49 9.56 -0.44
CA ARG A 241 11.47 8.77 0.24
C ARG A 241 10.38 8.34 -0.71
N SER A 242 9.71 7.25 -0.39
CA SER A 242 8.68 6.63 -1.21
C SER A 242 7.52 7.56 -1.61
N TYR A 243 7.23 8.58 -0.79
CA TYR A 243 6.14 9.54 -1.01
C TYR A 243 6.61 10.82 -1.70
N MET A 244 7.92 11.00 -1.86
CA MET A 244 8.46 12.18 -2.55
C MET A 244 8.22 12.01 -4.05
N PRO A 245 7.66 13.02 -4.73
CA PRO A 245 7.33 12.89 -6.14
C PRO A 245 8.61 12.74 -6.96
N LEU A 246 8.55 11.86 -7.96
CA LEU A 246 9.55 11.70 -9.00
C LEU A 246 8.81 11.50 -10.32
N ARG A 247 9.41 11.94 -11.43
CA ARG A 247 8.90 11.59 -12.76
C ARG A 247 9.18 10.11 -13.02
N ARG A 248 8.36 9.46 -13.84
CA ARG A 248 8.57 8.04 -14.18
C ARG A 248 9.85 7.82 -15.00
N ASP A 249 10.27 8.82 -15.76
CA ASP A 249 11.47 8.80 -16.60
C ASP A 249 12.73 9.29 -15.86
N ASP A 250 12.63 9.65 -14.59
CA ASP A 250 13.77 10.07 -13.76
C ASP A 250 14.65 8.86 -13.39
N GLU A 251 15.98 8.99 -13.45
CA GLU A 251 16.91 7.91 -13.08
C GLU A 251 16.84 7.47 -11.61
N LEU A 252 16.23 8.28 -10.74
CA LEU A 252 15.93 7.89 -9.36
C LEU A 252 14.64 7.07 -9.24
N HIS A 253 13.89 6.86 -10.32
CA HIS A 253 12.74 5.96 -10.37
C HIS A 253 13.15 4.53 -10.72
N SER A 254 12.61 3.57 -9.97
CA SER A 254 12.78 2.13 -10.23
C SER A 254 11.42 1.49 -10.47
N GLU A 255 11.27 0.79 -11.60
CA GLU A 255 10.07 0.02 -11.94
C GLU A 255 9.78 -1.10 -10.92
N THR A 256 10.82 -1.65 -10.31
CA THR A 256 10.69 -2.66 -9.26
C THR A 256 10.93 -2.04 -7.89
N PRO A 257 9.98 -2.13 -6.94
CA PRO A 257 10.18 -1.63 -5.60
C PRO A 257 11.22 -2.46 -4.85
N ALA A 258 12.00 -1.81 -3.98
CA ALA A 258 12.92 -2.49 -3.07
C ALA A 258 12.17 -3.51 -2.20
N ARG A 259 12.71 -4.74 -2.05
CA ARG A 259 12.08 -5.80 -1.23
C ARG A 259 12.70 -5.88 0.18
N TYR A 260 13.55 -4.93 0.53
CA TYR A 260 14.02 -4.63 1.88
C TYR A 260 13.55 -3.23 2.31
N GLY A 261 13.49 -3.01 3.63
CA GLY A 261 13.14 -1.72 4.19
C GLY A 261 14.31 -0.74 4.11
N ARG A 262 14.23 0.21 3.18
CA ARG A 262 15.27 1.24 2.97
C ARG A 262 15.39 2.15 4.20
N PRO A 263 16.61 2.44 4.68
CA PRO A 263 16.79 3.34 5.83
C PRO A 263 16.19 4.74 5.64
N ALA A 264 16.26 5.30 4.43
CA ALA A 264 15.64 6.59 4.10
C ALA A 264 14.13 6.66 4.41
N ASP A 265 13.43 5.52 4.29
CA ASP A 265 11.99 5.39 4.56
C ASP A 265 11.71 4.97 6.02
N ASN A 266 12.57 4.12 6.59
CA ASN A 266 12.29 3.43 7.86
C ASN A 266 12.99 4.04 9.09
N SER A 267 13.89 5.02 8.93
CA SER A 267 14.66 5.60 10.04
C SER A 267 14.46 7.11 10.14
N THR A 268 14.51 7.64 11.36
CA THR A 268 14.51 9.08 11.64
C THR A 268 15.27 9.38 12.92
N TYR A 269 15.43 10.67 13.22
CA TYR A 269 16.18 11.12 14.39
C TYR A 269 15.33 11.01 15.65
N MET A 270 16.00 10.87 16.79
CA MET A 270 15.37 10.93 18.11
C MET A 270 15.04 12.40 18.41
N ASP A 271 13.74 12.67 18.59
CA ASP A 271 13.21 13.99 18.92
C ASP A 271 12.53 13.94 20.29
N ASP A 272 13.34 13.78 21.34
CA ASP A 272 12.87 13.68 22.73
C ASP A 272 13.15 14.96 23.55
N GLY A 273 13.54 16.05 22.87
CA GLY A 273 13.91 17.33 23.47
C GLY A 273 15.30 17.34 24.13
N LYS A 274 16.12 16.29 23.96
CA LYS A 274 17.49 16.23 24.48
C LYS A 274 18.53 16.39 23.37
N GLU A 275 19.75 16.70 23.80
CA GLU A 275 20.90 16.77 22.92
C GLU A 275 21.39 15.35 22.56
N HIS A 276 21.47 15.08 21.26
CA HIS A 276 21.99 13.88 20.63
C HIS A 276 23.11 14.26 19.64
N LEU A 277 24.30 13.73 19.88
CA LEU A 277 25.52 14.11 19.15
C LEU A 277 25.38 14.10 17.62
N ILE A 278 24.79 13.05 17.02
CA ILE A 278 24.69 12.94 15.56
C ILE A 278 23.53 13.76 14.96
N PRO A 279 22.27 13.63 15.44
CA PRO A 279 21.19 14.50 14.99
C PRO A 279 21.50 15.99 15.09
N ASP A 280 22.03 16.44 16.23
CA ASP A 280 22.27 17.87 16.46
C ASP A 280 23.37 18.42 15.55
N ARG A 281 24.47 17.68 15.37
CA ARG A 281 25.51 18.04 14.39
C ARG A 281 24.98 18.05 12.96
N THR A 282 24.04 17.17 12.63
CA THR A 282 23.45 17.09 11.30
C THR A 282 22.58 18.31 11.03
N PHE A 283 21.65 18.64 11.94
CA PHE A 283 20.76 19.79 11.78
C PHE A 283 21.44 21.14 11.99
N ALA A 284 22.56 21.19 12.72
CA ALA A 284 23.40 22.39 12.80
C ALA A 284 23.92 22.85 11.43
N THR A 285 24.01 21.94 10.44
CA THR A 285 24.38 22.30 9.06
C THR A 285 23.30 23.09 8.33
N LYS A 286 22.06 23.13 8.84
CA LYS A 286 20.88 23.79 8.26
C LYS A 286 20.35 23.19 6.95
N VAL A 287 21.10 22.31 6.29
CA VAL A 287 20.74 21.75 4.98
C VAL A 287 20.80 20.23 4.90
N ALA A 288 21.53 19.54 5.79
CA ALA A 288 21.69 18.09 5.69
C ALA A 288 20.50 17.35 6.35
N PRO A 289 19.87 16.39 5.64
CA PRO A 289 18.80 15.60 6.22
C PRO A 289 19.39 14.50 7.10
N PHE A 290 18.63 14.06 8.10
CA PHE A 290 18.93 12.84 8.83
C PHE A 290 18.34 11.64 8.07
N VAL A 291 19.19 10.74 7.59
CA VAL A 291 18.74 9.55 6.85
C VAL A 291 18.70 8.36 7.79
N ASN A 292 19.78 8.14 8.53
CA ASN A 292 19.94 6.94 9.33
C ASN A 292 20.88 7.09 10.54
N SER A 293 21.61 8.19 10.68
CA SER A 293 22.81 8.39 11.52
C SER A 293 24.12 7.90 10.90
N ILE A 294 25.26 8.29 11.49
CA ILE A 294 26.63 7.87 11.16
C ILE A 294 26.74 6.41 10.68
N SER A 295 27.45 6.21 9.56
CA SER A 295 27.41 4.96 8.79
C SER A 295 28.17 3.81 9.44
N GLY A 296 27.41 2.82 9.93
CA GLY A 296 27.99 1.58 10.45
C GLY A 296 28.65 0.73 9.36
N THR A 297 28.11 0.79 8.13
CA THR A 297 28.67 0.12 6.95
C THR A 297 30.04 0.70 6.61
N MET A 298 30.19 2.03 6.62
CA MET A 298 31.48 2.68 6.39
C MET A 298 32.48 2.35 7.48
N LEU A 299 32.07 2.39 8.76
CA LEU A 299 32.96 1.99 9.84
C LEU A 299 33.47 0.57 9.63
N ILE A 300 32.62 -0.37 9.20
CA ILE A 300 33.05 -1.74 8.93
C ILE A 300 34.05 -1.83 7.77
N GLN A 301 33.89 -1.03 6.71
CA GLN A 301 34.90 -0.97 5.64
C GLN A 301 36.24 -0.49 6.17
N VAL A 302 36.24 0.61 6.92
CA VAL A 302 37.44 1.20 7.51
C VAL A 302 38.10 0.26 8.52
N ARG A 303 37.32 -0.48 9.32
CA ARG A 303 37.83 -1.53 10.23
C ARG A 303 38.49 -2.69 9.47
N ALA A 304 37.88 -3.13 8.38
CA ALA A 304 38.45 -4.16 7.51
C ALA A 304 39.76 -3.67 6.86
N MET A 305 39.77 -2.43 6.35
CA MET A 305 40.97 -1.80 5.78
C MET A 305 42.09 -1.69 6.81
N ALA A 306 41.80 -1.23 8.03
CA ALA A 306 42.79 -1.12 9.11
C ALA A 306 43.39 -2.48 9.46
N GLN A 307 42.60 -3.56 9.46
CA GLN A 307 43.14 -4.91 9.66
C GLN A 307 44.06 -5.33 8.50
N LEU A 308 43.68 -5.06 7.25
CA LEU A 308 44.52 -5.36 6.10
C LEU A 308 45.83 -4.57 6.13
N PHE A 309 45.78 -3.31 6.58
CA PHE A 309 46.93 -2.41 6.74
C PHE A 309 47.90 -2.98 7.77
N ARG A 310 47.41 -3.33 8.96
CA ARG A 310 48.21 -3.99 10.02
C ARG A 310 48.83 -5.31 9.57
N ASP A 311 48.12 -6.08 8.74
CA ASP A 311 48.59 -7.36 8.21
C ASP A 311 49.55 -7.21 7.01
N LYS A 312 49.85 -5.97 6.57
CA LYS A 312 50.63 -5.67 5.35
C LYS A 312 50.04 -6.33 4.09
N LYS A 313 48.72 -6.48 4.06
CA LYS A 313 47.93 -7.08 2.97
C LYS A 313 46.97 -6.07 2.34
N TYR A 314 47.08 -4.79 2.71
CA TYR A 314 46.25 -3.75 2.15
C TYR A 314 46.65 -3.49 0.71
N VAL A 315 45.65 -3.51 -0.18
CA VAL A 315 45.87 -3.49 -1.64
C VAL A 315 46.38 -2.14 -2.14
N TYR A 316 46.24 -1.10 -1.31
CA TYR A 316 46.74 0.24 -1.58
C TYR A 316 48.02 0.56 -0.77
N GLU A 317 48.70 -0.46 -0.22
CA GLU A 317 50.01 -0.33 0.42
C GLU A 317 51.13 -1.07 -0.32
N ALA A 318 52.27 -0.38 -0.44
CA ALA A 318 53.62 -0.94 -0.41
C ALA A 318 54.11 -1.84 -1.58
N LYS A 319 53.75 -1.52 -2.83
CA LYS A 319 54.63 -1.85 -3.98
C LYS A 319 54.96 -0.69 -4.93
N GLY A 320 54.31 0.46 -4.83
CA GLY A 320 54.66 1.68 -5.56
C GLY A 320 54.88 2.80 -4.56
N LYS A 321 56.07 3.39 -4.51
CA LYS A 321 56.45 4.46 -3.56
C LYS A 321 55.84 5.83 -3.94
N ASP A 322 54.81 5.87 -4.79
CA ASP A 322 54.21 7.11 -5.28
C ASP A 322 52.99 7.48 -4.41
N ALA A 323 53.16 8.51 -3.60
CA ALA A 323 52.12 9.02 -2.71
C ALA A 323 50.90 9.54 -3.49
N ASN A 324 51.10 10.11 -4.68
CA ASN A 324 50.03 10.68 -5.48
C ASN A 324 49.13 9.59 -6.07
N GLU A 325 49.73 8.50 -6.57
CA GLU A 325 48.97 7.35 -7.09
C GLU A 325 48.12 6.70 -5.98
N ILE A 326 48.67 6.58 -4.76
CA ILE A 326 47.93 6.06 -3.60
C ILE A 326 46.75 6.98 -3.28
N GLU A 327 46.97 8.29 -3.26
CA GLU A 327 45.94 9.26 -2.95
C GLU A 327 44.78 9.22 -3.94
N GLU A 328 45.09 9.26 -5.24
CA GLU A 328 44.11 9.20 -6.31
C GLU A 328 43.26 7.92 -6.23
N GLN A 329 43.91 6.79 -6.00
CA GLN A 329 43.22 5.50 -5.88
C GLN A 329 42.29 5.44 -4.66
N LEU A 330 42.75 5.99 -3.53
CA LEU A 330 41.97 6.05 -2.30
C LEU A 330 40.72 6.92 -2.49
N ARG A 331 40.89 8.10 -3.12
CA ARG A 331 39.77 8.99 -3.46
C ARG A 331 38.79 8.33 -4.42
N ASN A 332 39.28 7.70 -5.50
CA ASN A 332 38.41 7.01 -6.47
C ASN A 332 37.63 5.86 -5.82
N TYR A 333 38.23 5.11 -4.90
CA TYR A 333 37.55 4.06 -4.15
C TYR A 333 36.44 4.62 -3.26
N PHE A 334 36.74 5.59 -2.39
CA PHE A 334 35.74 6.14 -1.46
C PHE A 334 34.64 6.91 -2.18
N LYS A 335 34.98 7.69 -3.21
CA LYS A 335 34.04 8.39 -4.08
C LYS A 335 33.05 7.39 -4.71
N SER A 336 33.56 6.35 -5.37
CA SER A 336 32.72 5.31 -5.99
C SER A 336 31.89 4.52 -4.97
N PHE A 337 32.50 4.14 -3.84
CA PHE A 337 31.83 3.37 -2.81
C PHE A 337 30.67 4.15 -2.18
N ILE A 338 30.93 5.38 -1.72
CA ILE A 338 29.92 6.22 -1.09
C ILE A 338 28.80 6.55 -2.08
N SER A 339 29.13 6.92 -3.31
CA SER A 339 28.15 7.21 -4.35
C SER A 339 27.26 5.99 -4.65
N TYR A 340 27.84 4.81 -4.82
CA TYR A 340 27.06 3.59 -5.07
C TYR A 340 26.17 3.23 -3.89
N MET A 341 26.69 3.31 -2.66
CA MET A 341 25.91 3.00 -1.46
C MET A 341 24.79 4.02 -1.22
N THR A 342 24.99 5.27 -1.57
CA THR A 342 23.98 6.34 -1.44
C THR A 342 22.92 6.21 -2.54
N PHE A 343 23.35 6.12 -3.80
CA PHE A 343 22.47 6.03 -4.97
C PHE A 343 21.64 4.75 -5.00
N TYR A 344 22.22 3.57 -4.81
CA TYR A 344 21.44 2.33 -4.96
C TYR A 344 20.74 1.89 -3.67
N TYR A 345 21.44 1.97 -2.54
CA TYR A 345 20.90 1.45 -1.27
C TYR A 345 20.14 2.49 -0.44
N GLY A 346 20.41 3.79 -0.64
CA GLY A 346 19.73 4.86 0.11
C GLY A 346 19.91 4.77 1.61
N GLY A 347 21.03 4.18 2.06
CA GLY A 347 21.21 3.78 3.45
C GLY A 347 21.64 4.89 4.40
N HIS A 348 22.33 5.91 3.87
CA HIS A 348 22.93 7.01 4.59
C HIS A 348 23.08 8.22 3.67
N SER A 349 23.14 9.42 4.23
CA SER A 349 23.57 10.61 3.49
C SER A 349 25.09 10.60 3.24
N LEU A 350 25.57 11.35 2.25
CA LEU A 350 27.00 11.63 2.01
C LEU A 350 27.67 12.13 3.29
N ASN A 351 27.00 13.03 4.01
CA ASN A 351 27.49 13.53 5.29
C ASN A 351 27.63 12.41 6.35
N GLU A 352 26.63 11.53 6.48
CA GLU A 352 26.67 10.39 7.41
C GLU A 352 27.75 9.36 7.06
N PHE A 353 28.07 9.21 5.77
CA PHE A 353 29.18 8.38 5.29
C PHE A 353 30.54 8.99 5.62
N ILE A 354 30.75 10.26 5.25
CA ILE A 354 32.02 10.96 5.44
C ILE A 354 32.36 11.18 6.92
N SER A 355 31.35 11.41 7.76
CA SER A 355 31.53 11.62 9.21
C SER A 355 32.33 10.50 9.91
N VAL A 356 32.36 9.29 9.34
CA VAL A 356 33.18 8.18 9.86
C VAL A 356 34.67 8.41 9.60
N LEU A 357 35.02 8.92 8.43
CA LEU A 357 36.40 9.20 8.04
C LEU A 357 36.98 10.34 8.89
N GLU A 358 36.15 11.28 9.32
CA GLU A 358 36.53 12.43 10.14
C GLU A 358 36.75 12.09 11.63
N LEU A 359 36.43 10.87 12.07
CA LEU A 359 36.61 10.49 13.47
C LEU A 359 38.09 10.50 13.87
N PRO A 360 38.47 11.07 15.03
CA PRO A 360 39.87 11.19 15.44
C PRO A 360 40.62 9.86 15.45
N GLU A 361 39.99 8.78 15.88
CA GLU A 361 40.63 7.46 15.90
C GLU A 361 40.82 6.87 14.50
N VAL A 362 39.91 7.19 13.58
CA VAL A 362 40.04 6.78 12.18
C VAL A 362 41.18 7.57 11.53
N GLN A 363 41.23 8.89 11.74
CA GLN A 363 42.34 9.74 11.28
C GLN A 363 43.69 9.28 11.85
N ASP A 364 43.75 8.94 13.15
CA ASP A 364 45.01 8.47 13.77
C ASP A 364 45.46 7.09 13.23
N GLU A 365 44.54 6.16 12.99
CA GLU A 365 44.86 4.83 12.45
C GLU A 365 45.46 4.92 11.04
N PHE A 366 44.97 5.86 10.21
CA PHE A 366 45.39 6.03 8.83
C PHE A 366 46.31 7.24 8.58
N LYS A 367 46.86 7.87 9.62
CA LYS A 367 47.73 9.06 9.48
C LYS A 367 48.95 8.87 8.58
N ASN A 368 49.41 7.63 8.40
CA ASN A 368 50.55 7.29 7.56
C ASN A 368 50.15 6.91 6.13
N LEU A 369 48.85 6.88 5.80
CA LEU A 369 48.36 6.60 4.46
C LEU A 369 48.21 7.92 3.69
N PRO A 370 48.95 8.13 2.58
CA PRO A 370 48.89 9.37 1.81
C PRO A 370 47.46 9.79 1.43
N GLY A 371 47.16 11.07 1.74
CA GLY A 371 45.88 11.77 1.59
C GLY A 371 44.63 11.08 2.12
N PHE A 372 44.75 10.24 3.15
CA PHE A 372 43.58 9.83 3.90
C PHE A 372 42.89 11.03 4.59
N ASN A 373 43.67 12.02 5.05
CA ASN A 373 43.15 13.25 5.65
C ASN A 373 42.43 14.17 4.65
N SER A 374 42.61 13.98 3.34
CA SER A 374 41.92 14.77 2.31
C SER A 374 40.57 14.16 1.89
N LEU A 375 40.14 13.04 2.48
CA LEU A 375 38.85 12.39 2.23
C LEU A 375 37.66 13.12 2.90
N THR A 376 37.52 14.41 2.62
CA THR A 376 36.44 15.26 3.11
C THR A 376 35.28 15.29 2.12
N LEU A 377 34.11 15.73 2.60
CA LEU A 377 32.91 15.87 1.77
C LEU A 377 33.16 16.83 0.59
N GLU A 378 33.79 17.99 0.85
CA GLU A 378 34.09 18.96 -0.20
C GLU A 378 35.11 18.44 -1.21
N GLN A 379 36.17 17.77 -0.78
CA GLN A 379 37.18 17.26 -1.70
C GLN A 379 36.59 16.22 -2.66
N LEU A 380 35.82 15.28 -2.12
CA LEU A 380 35.31 14.14 -2.88
C LEU A 380 34.11 14.48 -3.76
N PHE A 381 33.24 15.38 -3.32
CA PHE A 381 31.94 15.61 -3.97
C PHE A 381 31.74 17.01 -4.55
N LYS A 382 32.71 17.92 -4.38
CA LYS A 382 32.71 19.26 -5.00
C LYS A 382 33.99 19.52 -5.78
N ILE A 383 35.15 19.59 -5.11
CA ILE A 383 36.41 20.08 -5.73
C ILE A 383 36.87 19.17 -6.87
N GLU A 384 36.94 17.86 -6.67
CA GLU A 384 37.34 16.91 -7.71
C GLU A 384 36.16 16.31 -8.48
N ASN A 385 35.00 16.94 -8.36
CA ASN A 385 33.73 16.38 -8.81
C ASN A 385 32.80 17.47 -9.33
N ASP A 386 33.39 18.57 -9.80
CA ASP A 386 32.69 19.81 -10.08
C ASP A 386 31.67 19.63 -11.20
N ASP A 387 32.04 18.92 -12.26
CA ASP A 387 31.13 18.64 -13.39
C ASP A 387 29.90 17.83 -12.94
N ALA A 388 30.09 16.77 -12.15
CA ALA A 388 29.00 15.97 -11.60
C ALA A 388 28.16 16.79 -10.61
N PHE A 389 28.78 17.69 -9.87
CA PHE A 389 28.11 18.62 -8.97
C PHE A 389 27.20 19.58 -9.73
N GLU A 390 27.69 20.21 -10.80
CA GLU A 390 26.92 21.13 -11.62
C GLU A 390 25.73 20.45 -12.30
N ARG A 391 25.93 19.25 -12.87
CA ARG A 391 24.83 18.45 -13.44
C ARG A 391 23.75 18.11 -12.40
N ALA A 392 24.16 17.77 -11.18
CA ALA A 392 23.21 17.51 -10.10
C ALA A 392 22.47 18.78 -9.64
N VAL A 393 23.14 19.93 -9.58
CA VAL A 393 22.52 21.23 -9.28
C VAL A 393 21.48 21.59 -10.34
N GLU A 394 21.80 21.43 -11.63
CA GLU A 394 20.88 21.69 -12.73
C GLU A 394 19.60 20.86 -12.62
N LYS A 395 19.71 19.54 -12.47
CA LYS A 395 18.55 18.66 -12.26
C LYS A 395 17.74 19.05 -11.02
N THR A 396 18.42 19.50 -9.96
CA THR A 396 17.77 19.91 -8.72
C THR A 396 16.98 21.21 -8.88
N ILE A 397 17.46 22.15 -9.70
CA ILE A 397 16.73 23.40 -10.00
C ILE A 397 15.40 23.08 -10.70
N ASP A 398 15.43 22.20 -11.70
CA ASP A 398 14.22 21.75 -12.40
C ASP A 398 13.25 21.04 -11.46
N TYR A 399 13.78 20.16 -10.61
CA TYR A 399 13.00 19.47 -9.59
C TYR A 399 12.36 20.44 -8.58
N ASN A 400 13.12 21.40 -8.05
CA ASN A 400 12.62 22.40 -7.11
C ASN A 400 11.51 23.26 -7.73
N THR A 401 11.68 23.66 -9.00
CA THR A 401 10.66 24.43 -9.73
C THR A 401 9.33 23.67 -9.78
N ALA A 402 9.36 22.37 -10.12
CA ALA A 402 8.17 21.54 -10.13
C ALA A 402 7.55 21.35 -8.73
N ILE A 403 8.37 21.23 -7.68
CA ILE A 403 7.89 21.14 -6.29
C ILE A 403 7.17 22.43 -5.86
N LEU A 404 7.73 23.60 -6.19
CA LEU A 404 7.12 24.89 -5.85
C LEU A 404 5.81 25.10 -6.59
N GLN A 405 5.75 24.81 -7.90
CA GLN A 405 4.50 24.88 -8.70
C GLN A 405 3.41 23.96 -8.15
N ARG A 406 3.78 22.73 -7.76
CA ARG A 406 2.83 21.79 -7.15
C ARG A 406 2.30 22.31 -5.83
N LYS A 407 3.13 22.99 -5.03
CA LYS A 407 2.72 23.58 -3.76
C LYS A 407 1.80 24.77 -3.96
N GLU A 408 2.10 25.65 -4.92
CA GLU A 408 1.25 26.78 -5.30
C GLU A 408 -0.13 26.30 -5.77
N LEU A 409 -0.19 25.30 -6.66
CA LEU A 409 -1.46 24.70 -7.09
C LEU A 409 -2.23 24.07 -5.91
N HIS A 410 -1.53 23.43 -4.97
CA HIS A 410 -2.17 22.85 -3.79
C HIS A 410 -2.75 23.93 -2.87
N GLU A 411 -2.03 25.03 -2.64
CA GLU A 411 -2.50 26.19 -1.88
C GLU A 411 -3.70 26.86 -2.58
N GLU A 412 -3.67 27.00 -3.91
CA GLU A 412 -4.79 27.49 -4.74
C GLU A 412 -6.03 26.59 -4.65
N LEU A 413 -5.86 25.27 -4.64
CA LEU A 413 -6.96 24.32 -4.48
C LEU A 413 -7.55 24.30 -3.06
N LEU A 414 -6.82 24.78 -2.06
CA LEU A 414 -7.24 24.79 -0.65
C LEU A 414 -7.94 26.09 -0.21
N GLU A 415 -7.68 27.23 -0.87
CA GLU A 415 -8.39 28.50 -0.65
C GLU A 415 -9.34 28.81 -1.83
N PRO A 416 -10.69 28.91 -1.71
CA PRO A 416 -11.53 29.25 -0.56
C PRO A 416 -12.84 28.42 -0.47
N ASN A 417 -12.78 27.14 -0.08
CA ASN A 417 -13.97 26.39 0.36
C ASN A 417 -13.97 26.13 1.87
N LEU A 418 -12.78 26.07 2.49
CA LEU A 418 -12.64 25.61 3.88
C LEU A 418 -13.02 26.66 4.95
N VAL A 419 -12.87 27.96 4.64
CA VAL A 419 -13.12 29.06 5.62
C VAL A 419 -14.62 29.33 5.83
N ARG A 420 -15.49 28.91 4.91
CA ARG A 420 -16.95 29.03 5.05
C ARG A 420 -17.57 27.87 5.83
N GLU A 421 -16.96 26.67 5.75
CA GLU A 421 -17.46 25.46 6.42
C GLU A 421 -17.07 25.37 7.90
N LEU A 422 -16.06 26.13 8.34
CA LEU A 422 -15.55 26.08 9.72
C LEU A 422 -16.25 27.06 10.70
N LYS A 423 -17.24 27.84 10.26
CA LYS A 423 -17.97 28.80 11.11
C LYS A 423 -19.41 28.43 11.47
N GLU A 424 -19.97 27.35 10.92
CA GLU A 424 -21.39 27.00 11.11
C GLU A 424 -21.50 25.58 11.69
N GLY A 425 -21.88 25.49 12.97
CA GLY A 425 -21.84 24.27 13.78
C GLY A 425 -22.85 23.17 13.43
N GLU A 426 -22.60 22.01 14.05
CA GLU A 426 -23.10 20.63 13.82
C GLU A 426 -24.62 20.36 13.74
N ASP A 427 -25.54 21.33 13.75
CA ASP A 427 -27.00 21.04 13.73
C ASP A 427 -27.65 21.23 12.34
N GLU A 428 -26.98 21.91 11.40
CA GLU A 428 -27.60 22.27 10.12
C GLU A 428 -27.62 21.15 9.06
N LEU A 429 -26.72 20.15 9.14
CA LEU A 429 -26.70 19.00 8.21
C LEU A 429 -27.93 18.10 8.39
N THR A 430 -28.34 17.86 9.64
CA THR A 430 -29.55 17.10 9.99
C THR A 430 -30.82 17.90 9.68
N VAL A 431 -30.78 19.23 9.85
CA VAL A 431 -31.88 20.13 9.46
C VAL A 431 -31.99 20.28 7.93
N ARG A 432 -30.88 20.29 7.17
CA ARG A 432 -30.87 20.30 5.70
C ARG A 432 -31.38 18.99 5.11
N ALA A 433 -31.05 17.84 5.72
CA ALA A 433 -31.63 16.55 5.34
C ALA A 433 -33.17 16.56 5.49
N ARG A 434 -33.69 17.08 6.62
CA ARG A 434 -35.14 17.25 6.86
C ARG A 434 -35.82 18.29 5.97
N SER A 435 -35.11 19.38 5.64
CA SER A 435 -35.59 20.45 4.74
C SER A 435 -35.73 19.95 3.29
N ARG A 436 -34.77 19.16 2.81
CA ARG A 436 -34.82 18.53 1.48
C ARG A 436 -35.98 17.54 1.35
N LEU A 437 -36.27 16.77 2.42
CA LEU A 437 -37.41 15.85 2.53
C LEU A 437 -38.78 16.54 2.40
N LYS A 438 -38.96 17.74 2.95
CA LYS A 438 -40.23 18.50 2.82
C LYS A 438 -40.50 19.04 1.42
N SER A 439 -39.47 19.19 0.58
CA SER A 439 -39.61 19.63 -0.82
C SER A 439 -39.87 18.48 -1.81
N PHE A 440 -39.89 17.23 -1.32
CA PHE A 440 -39.85 16.01 -2.13
C PHE A 440 -41.24 15.49 -2.53
N GLN A 441 -42.25 15.63 -1.66
CA GLN A 441 -43.62 15.17 -1.94
C GLN A 441 -44.30 15.88 -3.12
N ASN A 442 -43.75 17.00 -3.61
CA ASN A 442 -44.29 17.75 -4.75
C ASN A 442 -43.65 17.41 -6.12
N ARG A 443 -42.66 16.50 -6.20
CA ARG A 443 -41.90 16.26 -7.45
C ARG A 443 -42.20 14.95 -8.19
N LEU A 444 -42.84 13.96 -7.57
CA LEU A 444 -43.10 12.65 -8.20
C LEU A 444 -44.04 12.68 -9.43
N GLY A 445 -44.73 13.80 -9.68
CA GLY A 445 -45.58 13.96 -10.88
C GLY A 445 -44.91 14.61 -12.11
N LYS A 446 -43.62 15.02 -12.03
CA LYS A 446 -42.96 15.82 -13.10
C LYS A 446 -41.97 15.07 -14.01
N ALA A 447 -41.44 13.92 -13.58
CA ALA A 447 -40.36 13.21 -14.28
C ALA A 447 -40.70 12.85 -15.74
N THR A 448 -41.93 12.37 -16.00
CA THR A 448 -42.37 11.97 -17.35
C THR A 448 -42.52 13.12 -18.35
N SER A 449 -42.62 14.38 -17.90
CA SER A 449 -42.67 15.56 -18.79
C SER A 449 -41.28 16.11 -19.11
N LEU A 450 -40.33 15.95 -18.18
CA LEU A 450 -38.96 16.44 -18.33
C LEU A 450 -38.17 15.54 -19.28
N ASP A 451 -38.35 14.22 -19.19
CA ASP A 451 -37.66 13.27 -20.07
C ASP A 451 -38.12 13.39 -21.53
N ARG A 452 -39.41 13.62 -21.76
CA ARG A 452 -39.94 13.92 -23.11
C ARG A 452 -39.36 15.21 -23.67
N ARG A 453 -39.21 16.25 -22.84
CA ARG A 453 -38.58 17.52 -23.24
C ARG A 453 -37.10 17.31 -23.56
N ASN A 454 -36.38 16.55 -22.74
CA ASN A 454 -34.96 16.28 -22.92
C ASN A 454 -34.70 15.47 -24.19
N LYS A 455 -35.55 14.49 -24.50
CA LYS A 455 -35.45 13.73 -25.77
C LYS A 455 -35.60 14.62 -27.00
N VAL A 456 -36.56 15.55 -26.99
CA VAL A 456 -36.73 16.53 -28.08
C VAL A 456 -35.50 17.45 -28.20
N ILE A 457 -34.88 17.81 -27.07
CA ILE A 457 -33.63 18.59 -27.06
C ILE A 457 -32.49 17.77 -27.65
N ASP A 458 -32.35 16.48 -27.30
CA ASP A 458 -31.30 15.60 -27.83
C ASP A 458 -31.41 15.42 -29.34
N GLU A 459 -32.61 15.08 -29.83
CA GLU A 459 -32.88 14.93 -31.25
C GLU A 459 -32.57 16.23 -32.00
N ALA A 460 -32.99 17.38 -31.49
CA ALA A 460 -32.68 18.67 -32.08
C ALA A 460 -31.18 18.98 -32.04
N TYR A 461 -30.50 18.70 -30.92
CA TYR A 461 -29.07 18.97 -30.78
C TYR A 461 -28.22 18.12 -31.72
N ILE A 462 -28.51 16.82 -31.83
CA ILE A 462 -27.86 15.92 -32.80
C ILE A 462 -28.00 16.48 -34.20
N GLN A 463 -29.21 16.88 -34.60
CA GLN A 463 -29.45 17.49 -35.90
C GLN A 463 -28.71 18.84 -36.08
N TYR A 464 -28.55 19.62 -35.02
CA TYR A 464 -27.85 20.90 -35.04
C TYR A 464 -26.33 20.76 -35.23
N ILE A 465 -25.70 19.77 -34.59
CA ILE A 465 -24.24 19.59 -34.63
C ILE A 465 -23.75 18.66 -35.74
N THR A 466 -24.65 17.84 -36.31
CA THR A 466 -24.27 16.84 -37.33
C THR A 466 -23.78 17.54 -38.60
N PRO A 467 -22.51 17.30 -39.03
CA PRO A 467 -21.97 17.86 -40.26
C PRO A 467 -22.80 17.46 -41.49
N ARG A 468 -22.79 18.31 -42.53
CA ARG A 468 -23.46 18.00 -43.80
C ARG A 468 -22.84 16.74 -44.43
N ASN A 469 -23.68 15.80 -44.84
CA ASN A 469 -23.24 14.69 -45.68
C ASN A 469 -23.34 15.11 -47.16
N GLU A 470 -22.20 15.31 -47.81
CA GLU A 470 -22.15 15.83 -49.18
C GLU A 470 -22.73 14.88 -50.24
N ASP A 471 -22.84 13.59 -49.92
CA ASP A 471 -23.34 12.55 -50.84
C ASP A 471 -24.87 12.42 -50.81
N THR A 472 -25.52 12.85 -49.73
CA THR A 472 -26.95 12.57 -49.48
C THR A 472 -27.79 13.81 -49.13
N GLU A 473 -27.16 14.96 -48.88
CA GLU A 473 -27.84 16.17 -48.41
C GLU A 473 -27.34 17.43 -49.16
N SER A 474 -28.26 18.16 -49.80
CA SER A 474 -27.94 19.44 -50.43
C SER A 474 -27.63 20.53 -49.39
N GLN A 475 -26.92 21.59 -49.79
CA GLN A 475 -26.59 22.70 -48.89
C GLN A 475 -27.85 23.40 -48.34
N GLU A 476 -28.93 23.46 -49.12
CA GLU A 476 -30.19 24.08 -48.70
C GLU A 476 -30.93 23.22 -47.68
N GLU A 477 -30.97 21.90 -47.89
CA GLU A 477 -31.54 20.94 -46.93
C GLU A 477 -30.78 20.95 -45.59
N ALA A 478 -29.44 20.97 -45.62
CA ALA A 478 -28.62 21.06 -44.42
C ALA A 478 -28.88 22.36 -43.64
N ASN A 479 -28.99 23.49 -44.35
CA ASN A 479 -29.27 24.78 -43.73
C ASN A 479 -30.68 24.83 -43.10
N ASP A 480 -31.68 24.24 -43.74
CA ASP A 480 -33.04 24.17 -43.19
C ASP A 480 -33.12 23.24 -41.97
N ARG A 481 -32.45 22.09 -42.02
CA ARG A 481 -32.29 21.14 -40.91
C ARG A 481 -31.68 21.82 -39.69
N VAL A 482 -30.52 22.46 -39.84
CA VAL A 482 -29.82 23.17 -38.76
C VAL A 482 -30.67 24.31 -38.21
N LYS A 483 -31.35 25.09 -39.07
CA LYS A 483 -32.19 26.21 -38.64
C LYS A 483 -33.43 25.74 -37.87
N LYS A 484 -34.07 24.65 -38.30
CA LYS A 484 -35.20 24.04 -37.61
C LYS A 484 -34.78 23.51 -36.24
N ALA A 485 -33.63 22.84 -36.19
CA ALA A 485 -33.03 22.36 -34.95
C ALA A 485 -32.68 23.51 -33.98
N GLU A 486 -32.04 24.57 -34.47
CA GLU A 486 -31.73 25.77 -33.68
C GLU A 486 -32.99 26.40 -33.08
N GLY A 487 -34.07 26.51 -33.88
CA GLY A 487 -35.35 27.03 -33.40
C GLY A 487 -35.93 26.22 -32.24
N VAL A 488 -35.89 24.89 -32.33
CA VAL A 488 -36.33 23.99 -31.25
C VAL A 488 -35.44 24.18 -30.02
N LEU A 489 -34.11 24.24 -30.16
CA LEU A 489 -33.19 24.40 -29.03
C LEU A 489 -33.35 25.76 -28.34
N VAL A 490 -33.47 26.84 -29.11
CA VAL A 490 -33.70 28.20 -28.57
C VAL A 490 -35.01 28.26 -27.79
N GLU A 491 -36.10 27.66 -28.31
CA GLU A 491 -37.38 27.58 -27.62
C GLU A 491 -37.27 26.72 -26.35
N LYS A 492 -36.74 25.50 -26.47
CA LYS A 492 -36.69 24.55 -25.36
C LYS A 492 -35.69 24.95 -24.27
N PHE A 493 -34.64 25.70 -24.58
CA PHE A 493 -33.75 26.29 -23.58
C PHE A 493 -34.16 27.68 -23.12
N ASN A 494 -35.22 28.27 -23.71
CA ASN A 494 -35.67 29.63 -23.43
C ASN A 494 -34.53 30.66 -23.60
N ILE A 495 -33.75 30.52 -24.68
CA ILE A 495 -32.63 31.40 -25.00
C ILE A 495 -33.16 32.72 -25.55
N LYS A 496 -32.74 33.84 -24.96
CA LYS A 496 -33.03 35.17 -25.50
C LYS A 496 -31.88 35.57 -26.42
N LEU A 497 -32.17 35.72 -27.70
CA LEU A 497 -31.22 36.25 -28.68
C LEU A 497 -31.41 37.76 -28.79
N ASP A 498 -30.31 38.50 -28.83
CA ASP A 498 -30.37 39.95 -29.00
C ASP A 498 -30.84 40.31 -30.43
N HIS A 499 -31.38 41.52 -30.60
CA HIS A 499 -31.74 42.05 -31.93
C HIS A 499 -30.48 42.44 -32.72
N ILE A 500 -29.76 41.42 -33.19
CA ILE A 500 -28.58 41.56 -34.05
C ILE A 500 -29.03 41.50 -35.50
N THR A 501 -28.71 42.55 -36.28
CA THR A 501 -29.02 42.62 -37.72
C THR A 501 -28.10 41.74 -38.56
N ASP A 502 -26.89 41.46 -38.08
CA ASP A 502 -25.93 40.56 -38.73
C ASP A 502 -26.29 39.08 -38.48
N LYS A 503 -26.49 38.34 -39.57
CA LYS A 503 -26.94 36.95 -39.53
C LYS A 503 -25.88 36.01 -38.93
N GLN A 504 -24.60 36.28 -39.19
CA GLN A 504 -23.49 35.41 -38.77
C GLN A 504 -23.21 35.58 -37.27
N ALA A 505 -23.22 36.81 -36.78
CA ALA A 505 -23.12 37.13 -35.36
C ALA A 505 -24.29 36.57 -34.54
N ARG A 506 -25.52 36.62 -35.09
CA ARG A 506 -26.69 36.00 -34.45
C ARG A 506 -26.57 34.48 -34.34
N SER A 507 -26.13 33.81 -35.40
CA SER A 507 -25.89 32.36 -35.38
C SER A 507 -24.78 31.97 -34.41
N TYR A 508 -23.71 32.77 -34.32
CA TYR A 508 -22.64 32.54 -33.33
C TYR A 508 -23.11 32.73 -31.88
N GLN A 509 -23.94 33.74 -31.62
CA GLN A 509 -24.56 33.96 -30.31
C GLN A 509 -25.46 32.78 -29.93
N ALA A 510 -26.32 32.32 -30.85
CA ALA A 510 -27.18 31.17 -30.64
C ALA A 510 -26.37 29.90 -30.33
N PHE A 511 -25.35 29.61 -31.13
CA PHE A 511 -24.44 28.49 -30.90
C PHE A 511 -23.84 28.52 -29.50
N THR A 512 -23.26 29.66 -29.09
CA THR A 512 -22.60 29.80 -27.78
C THR A 512 -23.56 29.53 -26.62
N HIS A 513 -24.77 30.09 -26.67
CA HIS A 513 -25.77 29.85 -25.62
C HIS A 513 -26.31 28.41 -25.62
N ILE A 514 -26.51 27.81 -26.79
CA ILE A 514 -26.94 26.41 -26.93
C ILE A 514 -25.90 25.48 -26.30
N MET A 515 -24.61 25.66 -26.65
CA MET A 515 -23.52 24.85 -26.08
C MET A 515 -23.46 24.99 -24.56
N SER A 516 -23.51 26.21 -24.03
CA SER A 516 -23.51 26.46 -22.58
C SER A 516 -24.69 25.77 -21.88
N LYS A 517 -25.89 25.81 -22.47
CA LYS A 517 -27.09 25.18 -21.88
C LYS A 517 -27.05 23.66 -21.97
N MET A 518 -26.43 23.10 -23.01
CA MET A 518 -26.16 21.67 -23.11
C MET A 518 -25.20 21.22 -22.02
N THR A 519 -24.10 21.95 -21.77
CA THR A 519 -23.15 21.63 -20.69
C THR A 519 -23.81 21.69 -19.31
N GLU A 520 -24.60 22.74 -19.02
CA GLU A 520 -25.37 22.83 -17.76
C GLU A 520 -26.30 21.62 -17.58
N ARG A 521 -26.97 21.19 -18.66
CA ARG A 521 -27.86 20.03 -18.65
C ARG A 521 -27.12 18.73 -18.41
N GLN A 522 -25.96 18.53 -19.04
CA GLN A 522 -25.13 17.34 -18.87
C GLN A 522 -24.62 17.22 -17.44
N GLU A 523 -24.22 18.34 -16.83
CA GLU A 523 -23.86 18.36 -15.41
C GLU A 523 -25.06 18.05 -14.52
N GLN A 524 -26.26 18.58 -14.84
CA GLN A 524 -27.47 18.21 -14.11
C GLN A 524 -27.78 16.71 -14.22
N LEU A 525 -27.63 16.10 -15.41
CA LEU A 525 -27.80 14.66 -15.60
C LEU A 525 -26.80 13.87 -14.74
N ARG A 526 -25.53 14.29 -14.71
CA ARG A 526 -24.52 13.68 -13.84
C ARG A 526 -24.93 13.76 -12.37
N GLN A 527 -25.38 14.94 -11.92
CA GLN A 527 -25.87 15.12 -10.55
C GLN A 527 -27.11 14.27 -10.26
N ASP A 528 -28.02 14.11 -11.21
CA ASP A 528 -29.22 13.28 -11.04
C ASP A 528 -28.88 11.78 -10.95
N LEU A 529 -27.83 11.31 -11.65
CA LEU A 529 -27.38 9.93 -11.54
C LEU A 529 -26.64 9.65 -10.23
N TYR A 530 -25.77 10.55 -9.77
CA TYR A 530 -24.97 10.33 -8.55
C TYR A 530 -25.68 10.75 -7.25
N ASN A 531 -26.49 11.81 -7.30
CA ASN A 531 -27.13 12.42 -6.13
C ASN A 531 -28.65 12.58 -6.26
N GLY A 532 -29.26 12.03 -7.32
CA GLY A 532 -30.69 12.16 -7.57
C GLY A 532 -31.56 11.22 -6.76
N SER A 533 -32.87 11.36 -6.97
CA SER A 533 -33.90 10.60 -6.27
C SER A 533 -33.93 9.12 -6.65
N GLY A 534 -34.54 8.30 -5.80
CA GLY A 534 -34.63 6.84 -5.99
C GLY A 534 -33.45 6.09 -5.36
N THR A 535 -33.47 4.77 -5.49
CA THR A 535 -32.38 3.90 -5.00
C THR A 535 -31.27 3.81 -6.04
N LEU A 536 -30.09 3.34 -5.65
CA LEU A 536 -28.97 3.10 -6.57
C LEU A 536 -29.39 2.21 -7.75
N ALA A 537 -30.26 1.24 -7.48
CA ALA A 537 -30.88 0.34 -8.46
C ALA A 537 -31.78 1.09 -9.46
N HIS A 538 -32.65 1.99 -9.01
CA HIS A 538 -33.46 2.83 -9.90
C HIS A 538 -32.61 3.75 -10.77
N ARG A 539 -31.55 4.35 -10.21
CA ARG A 539 -30.62 5.20 -10.97
C ARG A 539 -29.79 4.40 -11.98
N LEU A 540 -29.47 3.13 -11.66
CA LEU A 540 -28.84 2.20 -12.61
C LEU A 540 -29.76 1.89 -13.80
N ASP A 541 -31.06 1.66 -13.56
CA ASP A 541 -32.04 1.47 -14.65
C ASP A 541 -32.14 2.72 -15.53
N HIS A 542 -32.19 3.90 -14.93
CA HIS A 542 -32.24 5.17 -15.66
C HIS A 542 -30.97 5.39 -16.51
N ALA A 543 -29.78 5.10 -15.96
CA ALA A 543 -28.54 5.14 -16.73
C ALA A 543 -28.55 4.16 -17.91
N TRP A 544 -29.06 2.94 -17.70
CA TRP A 544 -29.19 1.95 -18.78
C TRP A 544 -30.15 2.39 -19.88
N GLU A 545 -31.26 3.04 -19.52
CA GLU A 545 -32.20 3.61 -20.49
C GLU A 545 -31.58 4.69 -21.36
N ILE A 546 -30.76 5.57 -20.77
CA ILE A 546 -30.01 6.60 -21.50
C ILE A 546 -28.95 5.96 -22.39
N TYR A 547 -28.20 4.99 -21.86
CA TYR A 547 -27.09 4.37 -22.55
C TYR A 547 -27.51 3.68 -23.86
N LYS A 548 -28.65 2.98 -23.85
CA LYS A 548 -29.15 2.19 -24.99
C LYS A 548 -30.00 2.98 -25.99
N ASP A 549 -30.37 4.23 -25.70
CA ASP A 549 -31.19 5.04 -26.61
C ASP A 549 -30.28 5.81 -27.59
N ASP A 550 -30.26 5.36 -28.85
CA ASP A 550 -29.50 6.01 -29.93
C ASP A 550 -29.98 7.43 -30.27
N ASN A 551 -31.13 7.86 -29.73
CA ASN A 551 -31.60 9.24 -29.85
C ASN A 551 -31.03 10.17 -28.78
N ARG A 552 -30.19 9.67 -27.86
CA ARG A 552 -29.47 10.47 -26.86
C ARG A 552 -28.12 10.94 -27.41
N THR A 553 -27.63 12.07 -26.92
CA THR A 553 -26.30 12.57 -27.30
C THR A 553 -25.19 11.62 -26.85
N GLU A 554 -24.05 11.64 -27.54
CA GLU A 554 -22.88 10.82 -27.17
C GLU A 554 -22.41 11.13 -25.74
N ASP A 555 -22.37 12.40 -25.35
CA ASP A 555 -22.00 12.83 -24.00
C ASP A 555 -22.95 12.28 -22.92
N ASP A 556 -24.28 12.34 -23.14
CA ASP A 556 -25.26 11.79 -22.20
C ASP A 556 -25.08 10.26 -22.05
N ARG A 557 -24.85 9.56 -23.17
CA ARG A 557 -24.56 8.12 -23.16
C ARG A 557 -23.26 7.81 -22.43
N LEU A 558 -22.21 8.64 -22.59
CA LEU A 558 -20.93 8.49 -21.91
C LEU A 558 -21.04 8.75 -20.39
N ILE A 559 -21.81 9.76 -19.98
CA ILE A 559 -22.11 10.03 -18.57
C ILE A 559 -22.83 8.82 -17.94
N ALA A 560 -23.83 8.28 -18.62
CA ALA A 560 -24.54 7.09 -18.18
C ALA A 560 -23.63 5.85 -18.12
N GLN A 561 -22.79 5.64 -19.14
CA GLN A 561 -21.80 4.55 -19.19
C GLN A 561 -20.85 4.61 -17.99
N ASN A 562 -20.28 5.79 -17.70
CA ASN A 562 -19.37 5.98 -16.58
C ASN A 562 -20.03 5.70 -15.22
N TYR A 563 -21.30 6.11 -15.07
CA TYR A 563 -22.08 5.78 -13.88
C TYR A 563 -22.34 4.27 -13.76
N MET A 564 -22.69 3.59 -14.85
CA MET A 564 -22.88 2.13 -14.86
C MET A 564 -21.59 1.39 -14.50
N ILE A 565 -20.45 1.79 -15.08
CA ILE A 565 -19.12 1.25 -14.73
C ILE A 565 -18.85 1.41 -13.23
N PHE A 566 -19.22 2.56 -12.67
CA PHE A 566 -19.05 2.85 -11.25
C PHE A 566 -19.93 1.94 -10.36
N VAL A 567 -21.23 1.83 -10.65
CA VAL A 567 -22.17 1.05 -9.82
C VAL A 567 -21.90 -0.46 -9.91
N LEU A 568 -21.58 -0.95 -11.11
CA LEU A 568 -21.33 -2.38 -11.37
C LEU A 568 -19.90 -2.81 -11.01
N ASP A 569 -19.01 -1.87 -10.68
CA ASP A 569 -17.58 -2.11 -10.38
C ASP A 569 -16.90 -2.95 -11.48
N LEU A 570 -17.02 -2.48 -12.73
CA LEU A 570 -16.40 -3.16 -13.87
C LEU A 570 -14.88 -2.98 -13.83
N LYS A 571 -14.16 -4.06 -14.12
CA LYS A 571 -12.69 -4.07 -14.12
C LYS A 571 -12.14 -3.47 -15.40
N ASP A 572 -10.92 -2.94 -15.34
CA ASP A 572 -10.26 -2.31 -16.50
C ASP A 572 -10.18 -3.25 -17.72
N GLN A 573 -9.99 -4.55 -17.49
CA GLN A 573 -9.99 -5.54 -18.56
C GLN A 573 -11.37 -5.67 -19.24
N ASP A 574 -12.46 -5.72 -18.46
CA ASP A 574 -13.82 -5.81 -19.01
C ASP A 574 -14.16 -4.54 -19.82
N ILE A 575 -13.66 -3.39 -19.39
CA ILE A 575 -13.83 -2.09 -20.07
C ILE A 575 -13.10 -2.07 -21.42
N LEU A 576 -11.87 -2.59 -21.48
CA LEU A 576 -11.04 -2.55 -22.68
C LEU A 576 -11.45 -3.57 -23.75
N GLU A 577 -11.96 -4.73 -23.34
CA GLU A 577 -12.17 -5.87 -24.24
C GLU A 577 -13.63 -6.05 -24.68
N SER A 578 -14.62 -5.82 -23.80
CA SER A 578 -16.01 -6.24 -24.06
C SER A 578 -17.08 -5.43 -23.28
N LEU A 579 -16.88 -4.13 -23.11
CA LEU A 579 -17.73 -3.29 -22.26
C LEU A 579 -19.24 -3.41 -22.57
N ASN A 580 -19.62 -3.29 -23.85
CA ASN A 580 -21.04 -3.39 -24.27
C ASN A 580 -21.65 -4.74 -23.95
N GLU A 581 -21.00 -5.83 -24.34
CA GLU A 581 -21.47 -7.20 -24.10
C GLU A 581 -21.58 -7.48 -22.59
N THR A 582 -20.65 -6.94 -21.80
CA THR A 582 -20.66 -7.07 -20.34
C THR A 582 -21.81 -6.29 -19.71
N LEU A 583 -22.05 -5.05 -20.13
CA LEU A 583 -23.18 -4.24 -19.67
C LEU A 583 -24.52 -4.89 -20.03
N GLU A 584 -24.69 -5.34 -21.28
CA GLU A 584 -25.90 -6.05 -21.72
C GLU A 584 -26.17 -7.29 -20.89
N ARG A 585 -25.15 -8.13 -20.66
CA ARG A 585 -25.27 -9.35 -19.85
C ARG A 585 -25.72 -9.04 -18.41
N LEU A 586 -25.10 -8.06 -17.77
CA LEU A 586 -25.41 -7.70 -16.38
C LEU A 586 -26.80 -7.05 -16.26
N MET A 587 -27.15 -6.17 -17.20
CA MET A 587 -28.47 -5.54 -17.20
C MET A 587 -29.58 -6.51 -17.58
N LEU A 588 -29.31 -7.53 -18.40
CA LEU A 588 -30.24 -8.63 -18.63
C LEU A 588 -30.46 -9.46 -17.36
N GLU A 589 -29.39 -9.75 -16.60
CA GLU A 589 -29.52 -10.41 -15.30
C GLU A 589 -30.40 -9.60 -14.34
N ARG A 590 -30.20 -8.27 -14.30
CA ARG A 590 -31.06 -7.36 -13.52
C ARG A 590 -32.51 -7.38 -14.01
N GLU A 591 -32.76 -7.29 -15.31
CA GLU A 591 -34.12 -7.31 -15.88
C GLU A 591 -34.89 -8.58 -15.48
N LEU A 592 -34.22 -9.74 -15.49
CA LEU A 592 -34.81 -11.02 -15.13
C LEU A 592 -35.17 -11.13 -13.64
N ARG A 593 -34.53 -10.32 -12.78
CA ARG A 593 -34.61 -10.46 -11.31
C ARG A 593 -35.28 -9.27 -10.62
N LYS A 594 -35.33 -8.09 -11.25
CA LYS A 594 -35.84 -6.85 -10.64
C LYS A 594 -37.32 -6.91 -10.27
N ASN A 595 -38.11 -7.75 -10.93
CA ASN A 595 -39.51 -7.96 -10.59
C ASN A 595 -39.67 -8.67 -9.24
N ASP A 596 -38.78 -9.62 -8.94
CA ASP A 596 -38.76 -10.32 -7.64
C ASP A 596 -38.06 -9.48 -6.57
N ASN A 597 -37.00 -8.74 -6.94
CA ASN A 597 -36.21 -7.90 -6.06
C ASN A 597 -35.79 -6.58 -6.76
N PRO A 598 -36.54 -5.48 -6.58
CA PRO A 598 -36.25 -4.20 -7.22
C PRO A 598 -34.84 -3.65 -6.93
N ASP A 599 -34.30 -3.96 -5.74
CA ASP A 599 -33.00 -3.49 -5.26
C ASP A 599 -31.82 -4.39 -5.72
N PHE A 600 -32.07 -5.43 -6.52
CA PHE A 600 -31.04 -6.37 -6.99
C PHE A 600 -30.02 -5.71 -7.93
N ILE A 601 -28.75 -5.60 -7.50
CA ILE A 601 -27.65 -5.19 -8.37
C ILE A 601 -26.74 -6.41 -8.64
N PRO A 602 -26.49 -6.75 -9.92
CA PRO A 602 -25.62 -7.85 -10.30
C PRO A 602 -24.25 -7.81 -9.61
N GLY A 603 -23.76 -8.96 -9.15
CA GLY A 603 -22.43 -9.10 -8.54
C GLY A 603 -22.25 -8.50 -7.13
N LYS A 604 -23.26 -7.82 -6.56
CA LYS A 604 -23.12 -7.16 -5.26
C LYS A 604 -23.61 -7.98 -4.06
N SER A 605 -24.42 -9.02 -4.27
CA SER A 605 -24.95 -9.85 -3.18
C SER A 605 -23.88 -10.68 -2.45
N PRO A 606 -23.73 -10.54 -1.11
CA PRO A 606 -22.74 -11.27 -0.31
C PRO A 606 -23.10 -12.73 0.00
N ILE A 607 -24.38 -13.11 -0.15
CA ILE A 607 -24.88 -14.46 0.16
C ILE A 607 -25.75 -15.01 -0.96
N VAL A 608 -25.78 -16.34 -1.06
CA VAL A 608 -26.62 -17.06 -2.01
C VAL A 608 -27.99 -17.30 -1.38
N LEU A 609 -28.97 -16.52 -1.82
CA LEU A 609 -30.40 -16.66 -1.51
C LEU A 609 -31.19 -16.35 -2.78
N SER A 610 -32.39 -16.92 -2.92
CA SER A 610 -33.28 -16.51 -4.02
C SER A 610 -33.66 -15.03 -3.89
N GLU A 611 -33.78 -14.34 -5.02
CA GLU A 611 -34.08 -12.90 -5.02
C GLU A 611 -35.42 -12.58 -4.36
N LYS A 612 -36.41 -13.45 -4.57
CA LYS A 612 -37.69 -13.38 -3.87
C LYS A 612 -37.53 -13.39 -2.34
N ILE A 613 -36.71 -14.29 -1.79
CA ILE A 613 -36.48 -14.35 -0.34
C ILE A 613 -35.73 -13.10 0.16
N LYS A 614 -34.77 -12.57 -0.62
CA LYS A 614 -34.07 -11.33 -0.27
C LYS A 614 -34.99 -10.12 -0.21
N SER A 615 -35.93 -10.02 -1.15
CA SER A 615 -36.94 -8.97 -1.22
C SER A 615 -38.01 -9.10 -0.12
N ASP A 616 -38.46 -10.34 0.14
CA ASP A 616 -39.50 -10.64 1.14
C ASP A 616 -38.99 -10.66 2.60
N LEU A 617 -37.68 -10.45 2.81
CA LEU A 617 -37.06 -10.46 4.13
C LEU A 617 -37.68 -9.33 4.99
N LYS A 618 -38.21 -9.70 6.16
CA LYS A 618 -38.86 -8.79 7.11
C LYS A 618 -38.24 -8.91 8.50
N GLN A 619 -38.42 -7.86 9.30
CA GLN A 619 -38.05 -7.88 10.72
C GLN A 619 -38.72 -9.07 11.40
N THR A 620 -37.95 -9.95 12.05
CA THR A 620 -38.48 -11.07 12.82
C THR A 620 -39.19 -10.57 14.08
N GLU A 621 -40.29 -11.22 14.47
CA GLU A 621 -41.03 -10.86 15.68
C GLU A 621 -40.24 -11.15 16.96
N LYS A 622 -39.56 -12.30 16.99
CA LYS A 622 -38.65 -12.75 18.05
C LYS A 622 -37.29 -13.02 17.45
N THR A 623 -36.23 -12.65 18.18
CA THR A 623 -34.85 -12.84 17.72
C THR A 623 -34.59 -14.29 17.35
N GLY A 624 -34.11 -14.49 16.14
CA GLY A 624 -33.74 -15.78 15.58
C GLY A 624 -34.90 -16.68 15.17
N VAL A 625 -36.14 -16.18 15.19
CA VAL A 625 -37.33 -16.94 14.81
C VAL A 625 -37.88 -16.43 13.49
N THR A 626 -37.87 -17.29 12.47
CA THR A 626 -38.46 -17.02 11.15
C THR A 626 -39.16 -18.26 10.62
N HIS A 627 -40.18 -18.07 9.78
CA HIS A 627 -40.90 -19.16 9.13
C HIS A 627 -40.28 -19.57 7.79
N ILE A 628 -39.25 -18.84 7.33
CA ILE A 628 -38.53 -19.14 6.09
C ILE A 628 -37.35 -20.06 6.42
N GLU A 629 -37.45 -21.33 6.05
CA GLU A 629 -36.48 -22.37 6.41
C GLU A 629 -35.03 -22.04 6.01
N GLU A 630 -34.83 -21.47 4.81
CA GLU A 630 -33.49 -21.02 4.37
C GLU A 630 -32.93 -19.91 5.26
N VAL A 631 -33.76 -18.93 5.64
CA VAL A 631 -33.34 -17.81 6.50
C VAL A 631 -33.06 -18.31 7.91
N ASP A 632 -33.87 -19.23 8.43
CA ASP A 632 -33.66 -19.89 9.73
C ASP A 632 -32.31 -20.61 9.77
N LYS A 633 -32.00 -21.40 8.73
CA LYS A 633 -30.68 -22.06 8.59
C LYS A 633 -29.53 -21.06 8.59
N LEU A 634 -29.66 -19.94 7.87
CA LEU A 634 -28.62 -18.90 7.84
C LEU A 634 -28.46 -18.19 9.19
N ILE A 635 -29.54 -17.92 9.92
CA ILE A 635 -29.49 -17.35 11.27
C ILE A 635 -28.82 -18.34 12.23
N GLN A 636 -29.18 -19.62 12.20
CA GLN A 636 -28.60 -20.66 13.06
C GLN A 636 -27.09 -20.83 12.80
N LYS A 637 -26.67 -20.75 11.54
CA LYS A 637 -25.26 -20.73 11.13
C LYS A 637 -24.55 -19.39 11.40
N LYS A 638 -25.27 -18.35 11.84
CA LYS A 638 -24.79 -16.97 11.97
C LYS A 638 -24.28 -16.38 10.64
N ASP A 639 -24.76 -16.89 9.52
CA ASP A 639 -24.50 -16.36 8.17
C ASP A 639 -25.23 -15.03 7.94
N ILE A 640 -26.32 -14.80 8.66
CA ILE A 640 -26.97 -13.50 8.85
C ILE A 640 -27.27 -13.28 10.35
N LEU A 641 -27.34 -12.02 10.75
CA LEU A 641 -27.54 -11.54 12.10
C LEU A 641 -28.93 -10.93 12.24
N ASP A 642 -29.64 -11.33 13.29
CA ASP A 642 -30.92 -10.74 13.65
C ASP A 642 -30.75 -9.80 14.86
N VAL A 643 -31.65 -8.83 15.00
CA VAL A 643 -31.62 -7.87 16.10
C VAL A 643 -31.81 -8.60 17.43
N ASN A 644 -30.99 -8.31 18.44
CA ASN A 644 -31.10 -8.97 19.75
C ASN A 644 -32.42 -8.62 20.49
N PRO A 645 -32.87 -9.43 21.46
CA PRO A 645 -34.19 -9.28 22.06
C PRO A 645 -34.45 -7.90 22.69
N ASN A 646 -33.47 -7.38 23.43
CA ASN A 646 -33.60 -6.07 24.08
C ASN A 646 -33.65 -4.93 23.06
N SER A 647 -32.88 -5.04 21.98
CA SER A 647 -32.85 -4.02 20.92
C SER A 647 -34.11 -4.07 20.06
N LYS A 648 -34.75 -5.24 19.86
CA LYS A 648 -36.10 -5.32 19.25
C LYS A 648 -37.15 -4.61 20.11
N LEU A 649 -37.05 -4.68 21.44
CA LEU A 649 -37.92 -3.89 22.32
C LEU A 649 -37.63 -2.39 22.19
N LYS A 650 -36.36 -2.01 22.01
CA LYS A 650 -35.92 -0.63 21.77
C LYS A 650 -36.45 -0.08 20.44
N ASP A 651 -36.35 -0.88 19.37
CA ASP A 651 -36.93 -0.60 18.05
C ASP A 651 -38.45 -0.34 18.11
N LYS A 652 -39.14 -1.03 19.02
CA LYS A 652 -40.58 -0.85 19.25
C LYS A 652 -40.91 0.28 20.23
N GLY A 653 -39.91 0.91 20.88
CA GLY A 653 -40.13 1.88 21.96
C GLY A 653 -40.70 1.26 23.25
N GLN A 654 -40.48 -0.05 23.45
CA GLN A 654 -41.09 -0.87 24.50
C GLN A 654 -40.12 -1.30 25.62
N LEU A 655 -38.84 -0.94 25.53
CA LEU A 655 -37.82 -1.31 26.53
C LEU A 655 -38.05 -0.53 27.85
N LYS A 656 -38.17 -1.22 29.00
CA LYS A 656 -38.36 -0.62 30.33
C LYS A 656 -37.15 -0.89 31.24
N LEU A 657 -36.60 0.14 31.91
CA LEU A 657 -35.53 0.00 32.90
C LEU A 657 -36.06 -0.31 34.31
N LYS A 658 -35.31 -1.08 35.11
CA LYS A 658 -35.69 -1.58 36.46
C LYS A 658 -35.96 -0.51 37.53
N HIS A 659 -35.54 0.75 37.36
CA HIS A 659 -35.60 1.78 38.42
C HIS A 659 -36.04 3.19 37.97
N GLY A 660 -37.10 3.29 37.16
CA GLY A 660 -37.82 4.56 36.99
C GLY A 660 -37.29 5.51 35.91
N ARG A 661 -38.13 5.70 34.89
CA ARG A 661 -38.19 6.75 33.84
C ARG A 661 -36.88 7.38 33.35
N VAL A 662 -36.45 6.91 32.18
CA VAL A 662 -36.01 7.78 31.08
C VAL A 662 -36.81 7.34 29.84
N ASN A 663 -37.41 8.27 29.11
CA ASN A 663 -38.01 8.00 27.80
C ASN A 663 -36.88 7.51 26.88
N LEU A 664 -36.78 6.20 26.65
CA LEU A 664 -35.89 5.67 25.62
C LEU A 664 -36.51 6.02 24.27
N GLN A 665 -35.78 6.78 23.47
CA GLN A 665 -36.22 7.15 22.12
C GLN A 665 -36.46 5.88 21.30
N LYS A 666 -37.54 5.82 20.52
CA LYS A 666 -37.80 4.69 19.61
C LYS A 666 -36.82 4.76 18.44
N THR A 667 -36.33 3.61 17.95
CA THR A 667 -35.51 3.57 16.73
C THR A 667 -36.29 4.10 15.52
N GLU A 668 -35.71 5.03 14.79
CA GLU A 668 -36.18 5.52 13.50
C GLU A 668 -35.69 4.59 12.39
N PHE A 669 -36.60 4.12 11.54
CA PHE A 669 -36.28 3.20 10.44
C PHE A 669 -36.30 3.94 9.12
N PHE A 670 -35.21 3.81 8.36
CA PHE A 670 -35.05 4.48 7.07
C PHE A 670 -35.67 3.64 5.96
N ASN A 671 -36.39 4.31 5.08
CA ASN A 671 -36.90 3.74 3.84
C ASN A 671 -35.74 3.52 2.83
N PRO A 672 -35.96 2.76 1.73
CA PRO A 672 -34.90 2.45 0.77
C PRO A 672 -34.15 3.68 0.22
N GLU A 673 -34.83 4.78 -0.08
CA GLU A 673 -34.19 6.00 -0.58
C GLU A 673 -33.36 6.71 0.50
N GLU A 674 -33.86 6.74 1.72
CA GLU A 674 -33.14 7.31 2.87
C GLU A 674 -31.85 6.55 3.19
N ARG A 675 -31.86 5.22 3.02
CA ARG A 675 -30.67 4.38 3.15
C ARG A 675 -29.66 4.62 2.05
N ASP A 676 -30.13 4.90 0.85
CA ASP A 676 -29.28 5.09 -0.32
C ASP A 676 -28.42 6.35 -0.21
N MET A 677 -28.91 7.39 0.48
CA MET A 677 -28.12 8.58 0.83
C MET A 677 -26.88 8.26 1.69
N LEU A 678 -26.88 7.13 2.39
CA LEU A 678 -25.80 6.66 3.26
C LEU A 678 -25.06 5.46 2.65
N ARG A 679 -25.30 5.17 1.37
CA ARG A 679 -24.70 4.05 0.65
C ARG A 679 -23.20 4.30 0.44
N ALA A 680 -22.42 3.27 0.70
CA ALA A 680 -21.05 3.16 0.26
C ALA A 680 -20.96 2.16 -0.90
N VAL A 681 -20.23 2.55 -1.94
CA VAL A 681 -19.95 1.73 -3.12
C VAL A 681 -18.46 1.38 -3.11
N ILE A 682 -18.13 0.11 -3.32
CA ILE A 682 -16.74 -0.32 -3.48
C ILE A 682 -16.43 -0.39 -4.97
N ARG A 683 -15.37 0.31 -5.38
CA ARG A 683 -14.85 0.28 -6.75
C ARG A 683 -13.33 0.15 -6.76
N GLN A 684 -12.80 -0.81 -7.52
CA GLN A 684 -11.35 -1.06 -7.62
C GLN A 684 -10.66 -1.14 -6.24
N GLY A 685 -11.35 -1.73 -5.25
CA GLY A 685 -10.85 -1.87 -3.88
C GLY A 685 -10.89 -0.62 -2.99
N ALA A 686 -11.46 0.49 -3.46
CA ALA A 686 -11.67 1.71 -2.67
C ALA A 686 -13.16 1.98 -2.40
N PHE A 687 -13.46 2.61 -1.28
CA PHE A 687 -14.80 2.99 -0.85
C PHE A 687 -15.15 4.40 -1.33
N TYR A 688 -16.31 4.53 -1.95
CA TYR A 688 -16.90 5.78 -2.41
C TYR A 688 -18.27 5.98 -1.76
N ASN A 689 -18.68 7.23 -1.58
CA ASN A 689 -20.05 7.54 -1.18
C ASN A 689 -21.01 7.39 -2.38
N ALA A 690 -22.33 7.53 -2.12
CA ALA A 690 -23.35 7.48 -3.18
C ALA A 690 -23.11 8.51 -4.30
N GLY A 691 -22.52 9.67 -3.96
CA GLY A 691 -22.18 10.75 -4.89
C GLY A 691 -20.94 10.52 -5.75
N GLY A 692 -20.24 9.38 -5.60
CA GLY A 692 -19.05 9.05 -6.37
C GLY A 692 -17.75 9.66 -5.84
N GLU A 693 -17.77 10.26 -4.66
CA GLU A 693 -16.59 10.83 -4.01
C GLU A 693 -15.91 9.78 -3.12
N VAL A 694 -14.59 9.90 -2.97
CA VAL A 694 -13.80 9.02 -2.10
C VAL A 694 -14.28 9.15 -0.66
N LEU A 695 -14.67 8.04 -0.03
CA LEU A 695 -15.25 8.05 1.30
C LEU A 695 -14.16 8.17 2.37
N ASP A 696 -14.38 9.03 3.37
CA ASP A 696 -13.49 9.21 4.51
C ASP A 696 -14.29 9.35 5.81
N THR A 697 -13.90 8.62 6.85
CA THR A 697 -14.59 8.61 8.16
C THR A 697 -13.84 9.39 9.23
N GLN A 698 -12.74 10.10 8.93
CA GLN A 698 -11.94 10.85 9.91
C GLN A 698 -12.76 11.86 10.73
N LYS A 699 -13.76 12.48 10.10
CA LYS A 699 -14.67 13.44 10.75
C LYS A 699 -15.89 12.76 11.40
N SER A 700 -16.04 11.45 11.24
CA SER A 700 -17.16 10.68 11.81
C SER A 700 -16.87 10.27 13.25
N ILE A 701 -17.94 10.12 14.02
CA ILE A 701 -17.89 9.59 15.39
C ILE A 701 -18.87 8.43 15.51
N SER A 702 -18.39 7.30 16.03
CA SER A 702 -19.22 6.12 16.29
C SER A 702 -18.99 5.59 17.71
N HIS A 703 -20.04 5.54 18.54
CA HIS A 703 -19.99 5.20 19.97
C HIS A 703 -18.80 5.85 20.70
N GLY A 704 -18.60 7.15 20.49
CA GLY A 704 -17.53 7.94 21.09
C GLY A 704 -16.13 7.67 20.55
N LYS A 705 -16.00 6.99 19.40
CA LYS A 705 -14.72 6.81 18.70
C LYS A 705 -14.66 7.73 17.49
N GLU A 706 -13.75 8.70 17.56
CA GLU A 706 -13.42 9.58 16.45
C GLU A 706 -12.75 8.79 15.32
N GLY A 707 -13.04 9.16 14.08
CA GLY A 707 -12.55 8.47 12.89
C GLY A 707 -13.35 7.24 12.48
N PHE A 708 -14.33 6.81 13.28
CA PHE A 708 -15.17 5.64 13.00
C PHE A 708 -16.59 6.05 12.60
N ALA A 709 -17.16 5.30 11.67
CA ALA A 709 -18.58 5.32 11.33
C ALA A 709 -19.20 3.95 11.62
N ALA A 710 -20.50 3.91 11.93
CA ALA A 710 -21.25 2.66 11.94
C ALA A 710 -21.44 2.15 10.52
N PHE A 711 -21.46 0.82 10.35
CA PHE A 711 -21.82 0.21 9.08
C PHE A 711 -22.84 -0.91 9.24
N THR A 712 -23.61 -1.15 8.19
CA THR A 712 -24.43 -2.35 8.01
C THR A 712 -24.27 -2.88 6.59
N LEU A 713 -24.15 -4.19 6.45
CA LEU A 713 -24.13 -4.89 5.17
C LEU A 713 -25.31 -5.87 5.12
N ASN A 714 -26.26 -5.65 4.23
CA ASN A 714 -27.42 -6.53 4.10
C ASN A 714 -27.25 -7.62 3.03
N VAL A 715 -28.28 -8.44 2.82
CA VAL A 715 -28.25 -9.60 1.92
C VAL A 715 -28.22 -9.24 0.43
N ASN A 716 -28.60 -8.01 0.08
CA ASN A 716 -28.53 -7.48 -1.29
C ASN A 716 -27.14 -6.89 -1.60
N GLY A 717 -26.25 -6.78 -0.61
CA GLY A 717 -24.95 -6.12 -0.77
C GLY A 717 -24.99 -4.62 -0.50
N GLU A 718 -26.07 -4.14 0.11
CA GLU A 718 -26.19 -2.75 0.49
C GLU A 718 -25.31 -2.48 1.70
N LEU A 719 -24.21 -1.78 1.46
CA LEU A 719 -23.32 -1.28 2.51
C LEU A 719 -23.72 0.15 2.85
N SER A 720 -24.27 0.36 4.05
CA SER A 720 -24.53 1.70 4.58
C SER A 720 -23.42 2.08 5.56
N ILE A 721 -22.90 3.31 5.46
CA ILE A 721 -21.90 3.87 6.37
C ILE A 721 -22.40 5.21 6.89
N PHE A 722 -22.49 5.36 8.22
CA PHE A 722 -23.15 6.52 8.84
C PHE A 722 -22.59 6.83 10.23
N GLN A 723 -22.75 8.07 10.68
CA GLN A 723 -22.34 8.47 12.02
C GLN A 723 -23.25 7.87 13.09
N HIS A 724 -22.68 7.41 14.21
CA HIS A 724 -23.47 6.79 15.28
C HIS A 724 -23.10 7.34 16.66
N ILE A 725 -23.82 8.36 17.11
CA ILE A 725 -23.51 9.08 18.35
C ILE A 725 -24.08 8.34 19.57
N ASP A 726 -25.38 8.52 19.83
CA ASP A 726 -26.12 7.88 20.92
C ASP A 726 -27.56 7.71 20.47
N HIS A 727 -28.01 6.46 20.36
CA HIS A 727 -29.36 6.13 19.98
C HIS A 727 -30.40 6.84 20.87
N ASP A 728 -30.14 6.99 22.17
CA ASP A 728 -31.13 7.58 23.08
C ASP A 728 -31.28 9.09 22.89
N LYS A 729 -30.39 9.71 22.12
CA LYS A 729 -30.45 11.13 21.71
C LYS A 729 -30.97 11.32 20.29
N THR A 730 -30.62 10.41 19.38
CA THR A 730 -30.88 10.59 17.93
C THR A 730 -32.02 9.70 17.41
N GLY A 731 -32.34 8.60 18.09
CA GLY A 731 -33.21 7.55 17.57
C GLY A 731 -32.58 6.70 16.46
N ILE A 732 -31.30 6.92 16.12
CA ILE A 732 -30.62 6.22 15.01
C ILE A 732 -29.74 5.11 15.57
N ALA A 733 -29.90 3.89 15.05
CA ALA A 733 -29.09 2.71 15.35
C ALA A 733 -28.72 1.94 14.07
N HIS A 734 -27.90 0.89 14.19
CA HIS A 734 -27.64 -0.02 13.07
C HIS A 734 -28.92 -0.58 12.45
N SER A 735 -29.96 -0.89 13.24
CA SER A 735 -31.23 -1.37 12.70
C SER A 735 -31.99 -0.31 11.90
N SER A 736 -31.68 0.99 12.05
CA SER A 736 -32.25 2.07 11.23
C SER A 736 -31.97 1.86 9.74
N MET A 737 -30.76 1.41 9.41
CA MET A 737 -30.30 1.22 8.03
C MET A 737 -30.91 0.00 7.34
N ASN A 738 -31.70 -0.82 8.02
CA ASN A 738 -32.33 -1.98 7.41
C ASN A 738 -33.70 -2.23 8.04
N ALA A 739 -34.38 -1.22 8.61
CA ALA A 739 -35.68 -1.41 9.28
C ALA A 739 -35.75 -2.65 10.22
N GLY A 740 -34.63 -3.01 10.86
CA GLY A 740 -34.51 -4.19 11.71
C GLY A 740 -34.57 -5.56 11.04
N VAL A 741 -34.50 -5.68 9.69
CA VAL A 741 -34.34 -6.99 9.03
C VAL A 741 -33.01 -7.64 9.40
N PRO A 742 -32.89 -8.98 9.30
CA PRO A 742 -31.60 -9.65 9.38
C PRO A 742 -30.60 -9.14 8.33
N VAL A 743 -29.34 -8.96 8.74
CA VAL A 743 -28.25 -8.43 7.91
C VAL A 743 -27.08 -9.41 7.87
N VAL A 744 -26.22 -9.34 6.87
CA VAL A 744 -25.00 -10.18 6.84
C VAL A 744 -24.06 -9.80 7.97
N SER A 745 -23.93 -8.50 8.21
CA SER A 745 -23.09 -7.95 9.25
C SER A 745 -23.46 -6.52 9.60
N ALA A 746 -23.03 -6.09 10.78
CA ALA A 746 -23.08 -4.71 11.22
C ALA A 746 -21.86 -4.46 12.11
N GLY A 747 -21.53 -3.20 12.38
CA GLY A 747 -20.41 -2.88 13.26
C GLY A 747 -19.96 -1.45 13.06
N GLU A 748 -18.66 -1.21 13.18
CA GLU A 748 -18.06 0.09 12.89
C GLU A 748 -16.86 -0.08 11.97
N ILE A 749 -16.59 0.95 11.19
CA ILE A 749 -15.59 0.95 10.14
C ILE A 749 -14.82 2.27 10.18
N GLU A 750 -13.52 2.18 9.96
CA GLU A 750 -12.62 3.32 9.79
C GLU A 750 -12.08 3.26 8.36
N ILE A 751 -12.34 4.31 7.59
CA ILE A 751 -11.91 4.47 6.20
C ILE A 751 -11.17 5.79 6.07
N LYS A 752 -10.00 5.78 5.43
CA LYS A 752 -9.21 6.97 5.14
C LYS A 752 -8.89 7.02 3.67
N ASN A 753 -9.26 8.11 3.00
CA ASN A 753 -9.11 8.28 1.55
C ASN A 753 -9.58 7.04 0.77
N GLY A 754 -10.76 6.51 1.10
CA GLY A 754 -11.34 5.33 0.45
C GLY A 754 -10.68 4.00 0.80
N LYS A 755 -9.65 3.96 1.64
CA LYS A 755 -9.01 2.72 2.09
C LYS A 755 -9.57 2.28 3.45
N LEU A 756 -9.94 1.00 3.56
CA LEU A 756 -10.30 0.39 4.85
C LEU A 756 -9.06 0.36 5.77
N ILE A 757 -9.21 0.86 6.99
CA ILE A 757 -8.15 0.90 8.01
C ILE A 757 -8.48 -0.07 9.15
N SER A 758 -9.70 0.02 9.68
CA SER A 758 -10.15 -0.80 10.81
C SER A 758 -11.62 -1.18 10.69
N ILE A 759 -12.00 -2.32 11.26
CA ILE A 759 -13.40 -2.76 11.40
C ILE A 759 -13.62 -3.33 12.79
N THR A 760 -14.84 -3.18 13.33
CA THR A 760 -15.17 -3.60 14.69
C THR A 760 -16.49 -4.38 14.75
N GLU A 761 -16.60 -5.26 15.75
CA GLU A 761 -17.85 -5.98 16.08
C GLU A 761 -18.88 -5.11 16.83
N HIS A 762 -18.68 -3.80 16.90
CA HIS A 762 -19.41 -2.98 17.85
C HIS A 762 -20.75 -2.50 17.27
N SER A 763 -21.76 -3.34 17.41
CA SER A 763 -23.16 -2.99 17.16
C SER A 763 -24.02 -3.39 18.35
N GLY A 764 -24.71 -2.41 18.95
CA GLY A 764 -25.64 -2.67 20.04
C GLY A 764 -26.83 -3.52 19.63
N HIS A 765 -27.32 -3.38 18.39
CA HIS A 765 -28.54 -4.02 17.90
C HIS A 765 -28.31 -5.41 17.29
N TYR A 766 -27.29 -5.56 16.42
CA TYR A 766 -27.04 -6.82 15.72
C TYR A 766 -25.95 -7.70 16.34
N ARG A 767 -25.10 -7.13 17.22
CA ARG A 767 -24.06 -7.86 17.99
C ARG A 767 -23.28 -8.88 17.14
N PRO A 768 -22.59 -8.42 16.09
CA PRO A 768 -21.78 -9.28 15.23
C PRO A 768 -20.72 -10.05 16.03
N SER A 769 -20.31 -11.19 15.48
CA SER A 769 -19.17 -11.95 15.99
C SER A 769 -17.97 -11.84 15.06
N LEU A 770 -16.86 -12.44 15.46
CA LEU A 770 -15.63 -12.45 14.68
C LEU A 770 -15.83 -13.22 13.37
N TYR A 771 -16.78 -14.16 13.35
CA TYR A 771 -17.25 -14.83 12.14
C TYR A 771 -17.95 -13.86 11.19
N SER A 772 -18.82 -12.99 11.71
CA SER A 772 -19.48 -11.94 10.93
C SER A 772 -18.44 -10.99 10.32
N MET A 773 -17.43 -10.59 11.11
CA MET A 773 -16.32 -9.76 10.61
C MET A 773 -15.52 -10.45 9.51
N TYR A 774 -15.19 -11.74 9.68
CA TYR A 774 -14.51 -12.53 8.65
C TYR A 774 -15.28 -12.52 7.33
N LYS A 775 -16.60 -12.77 7.34
CA LYS A 775 -17.40 -12.77 6.11
C LYS A 775 -17.47 -11.39 5.47
N THR A 776 -17.57 -10.33 6.28
CA THR A 776 -17.56 -8.95 5.78
C THR A 776 -16.23 -8.62 5.09
N LEU A 777 -15.11 -9.00 5.71
CA LEU A 777 -13.78 -8.80 5.15
C LEU A 777 -13.54 -9.66 3.90
N ASP A 778 -14.04 -10.90 3.86
CA ASP A 778 -14.00 -11.74 2.67
C ASP A 778 -14.82 -11.13 1.52
N TYR A 779 -16.00 -10.59 1.82
CA TYR A 779 -16.81 -9.85 0.85
C TYR A 779 -16.05 -8.63 0.31
N PHE A 780 -15.47 -7.78 1.18
CA PHE A 780 -14.68 -6.62 0.76
C PHE A 780 -13.47 -7.02 -0.09
N ARG A 781 -12.74 -8.07 0.33
CA ARG A 781 -11.61 -8.62 -0.44
C ARG A 781 -12.03 -9.07 -1.84
N LYS A 782 -13.20 -9.70 -1.99
CA LYS A 782 -13.75 -10.10 -3.30
C LYS A 782 -14.12 -8.90 -4.18
N GLN A 783 -14.44 -7.76 -3.57
CA GLN A 783 -14.64 -6.47 -4.25
C GLN A 783 -13.31 -5.70 -4.43
N GLY A 784 -12.15 -6.37 -4.27
CA GLY A 784 -10.82 -5.80 -4.52
C GLY A 784 -10.20 -5.03 -3.36
N VAL A 785 -10.86 -4.92 -2.20
CA VAL A 785 -10.33 -4.18 -1.04
C VAL A 785 -9.10 -4.89 -0.47
N ASP A 786 -8.01 -4.16 -0.30
CA ASP A 786 -6.82 -4.67 0.38
C ASP A 786 -7.05 -4.73 1.90
N ILE A 787 -7.13 -5.96 2.42
CA ILE A 787 -7.32 -6.24 3.85
C ILE A 787 -6.04 -6.65 4.58
N SER A 788 -4.88 -6.60 3.90
CA SER A 788 -3.61 -7.14 4.42
C SER A 788 -3.15 -6.48 5.72
N ASP A 789 -3.36 -5.17 5.86
CA ASP A 789 -2.98 -4.38 7.04
C ASP A 789 -4.19 -3.84 7.83
N VAL A 790 -5.41 -4.28 7.49
CA VAL A 790 -6.63 -3.83 8.16
C VAL A 790 -6.69 -4.41 9.58
N LYS A 791 -7.11 -3.59 10.55
CA LYS A 791 -7.28 -4.01 11.93
C LYS A 791 -8.70 -4.48 12.21
N VAL A 792 -8.86 -5.63 12.85
CA VAL A 792 -10.13 -6.03 13.45
C VAL A 792 -10.07 -5.75 14.95
N LEU A 793 -10.92 -4.83 15.41
CA LEU A 793 -11.10 -4.53 16.83
C LEU A 793 -12.19 -5.43 17.39
N THR A 794 -11.80 -6.40 18.21
CA THR A 794 -12.70 -7.45 18.73
C THR A 794 -12.83 -7.39 20.25
N PHE A 795 -14.01 -7.76 20.75
CA PHE A 795 -14.22 -8.00 22.18
C PHE A 795 -13.76 -9.40 22.62
N SER A 796 -13.42 -10.28 21.66
CA SER A 796 -13.00 -11.65 21.91
C SER A 796 -11.70 -11.73 22.70
N SER A 797 -11.60 -12.68 23.63
CA SER A 797 -10.42 -12.80 24.48
C SER A 797 -9.18 -13.29 23.72
N SER A 798 -8.00 -12.75 24.05
CA SER A 798 -6.71 -13.16 23.45
C SER A 798 -6.45 -14.66 23.57
N LYS A 799 -6.74 -15.26 24.74
CA LYS A 799 -6.55 -16.70 24.98
C LYS A 799 -7.30 -17.57 23.97
N ILE A 800 -8.48 -17.12 23.54
CA ILE A 800 -9.34 -17.89 22.65
C ILE A 800 -8.84 -17.78 21.21
N ILE A 801 -8.54 -16.56 20.76
CA ILE A 801 -8.00 -16.32 19.43
C ILE A 801 -6.62 -16.99 19.28
N GLU A 802 -5.69 -16.80 20.21
CA GLU A 802 -4.35 -17.40 20.17
C GLU A 802 -4.38 -18.93 20.23
N ARG A 803 -5.31 -19.51 21.01
CA ARG A 803 -5.45 -20.97 21.13
C ARG A 803 -5.97 -21.59 19.84
N HIS A 804 -7.02 -21.01 19.27
CA HIS A 804 -7.81 -21.62 18.20
C HIS A 804 -7.44 -21.13 16.81
N LEU A 805 -7.13 -19.84 16.65
CA LEU A 805 -6.79 -19.21 15.37
C LEU A 805 -5.29 -19.02 15.19
N LYS A 806 -4.50 -19.01 16.28
CA LYS A 806 -3.03 -18.87 16.24
C LYS A 806 -2.58 -17.56 15.56
N ILE A 807 -3.41 -16.53 15.69
CA ILE A 807 -3.15 -15.16 15.25
C ILE A 807 -2.58 -14.39 16.43
N ASP A 808 -1.64 -13.48 16.14
CA ASP A 808 -1.12 -12.56 17.14
C ASP A 808 -2.22 -11.57 17.56
N VAL A 809 -2.47 -11.49 18.87
CA VAL A 809 -3.46 -10.60 19.44
C VAL A 809 -2.75 -9.55 20.27
N SER A 810 -3.04 -8.29 20.01
CA SER A 810 -2.57 -7.19 20.83
C SER A 810 -3.72 -6.49 21.55
N GLN A 811 -3.44 -5.83 22.67
CA GLN A 811 -4.39 -4.92 23.28
C GLN A 811 -4.42 -3.62 22.45
N SER A 812 -5.60 -3.11 22.13
CA SER A 812 -5.70 -1.82 21.46
C SER A 812 -5.14 -0.70 22.33
N LYS A 813 -4.20 0.06 21.76
CA LYS A 813 -3.59 1.23 22.42
C LYS A 813 -4.57 2.40 22.48
N GLN A 814 -5.39 2.54 21.45
CA GLN A 814 -6.37 3.62 21.33
C GLN A 814 -7.65 3.31 22.11
N PHE A 815 -8.08 2.05 22.13
CA PHE A 815 -9.32 1.65 22.78
C PHE A 815 -9.12 0.45 23.72
N GLY A 816 -8.70 0.71 24.97
CA GLY A 816 -8.30 -0.32 25.94
C GLY A 816 -9.29 -1.46 26.26
N ARG A 817 -10.54 -1.41 25.76
CA ARG A 817 -11.51 -2.52 25.84
C ARG A 817 -11.45 -3.50 24.66
N PHE A 818 -10.80 -3.14 23.55
CA PHE A 818 -10.70 -3.96 22.34
C PHE A 818 -9.35 -4.65 22.25
N ARG A 819 -9.38 -5.87 21.70
CA ARG A 819 -8.19 -6.53 21.17
C ARG A 819 -8.06 -6.18 19.69
N GLU A 820 -6.83 -6.00 19.22
CA GLU A 820 -6.53 -5.81 17.80
C GLU A 820 -5.94 -7.10 17.25
N ILE A 821 -6.50 -7.56 16.13
CA ILE A 821 -5.94 -8.60 15.28
C ILE A 821 -5.86 -8.10 13.85
N ASN A 822 -4.95 -8.64 13.05
CA ASN A 822 -4.86 -8.32 11.64
C ASN A 822 -5.98 -9.04 10.84
N ALA A 823 -6.66 -8.32 9.96
CA ALA A 823 -7.75 -8.84 9.14
C ALA A 823 -7.25 -9.83 8.09
N GLY A 824 -6.09 -9.59 7.49
CA GLY A 824 -5.39 -10.53 6.63
C GLY A 824 -5.12 -11.84 7.36
N ASP A 825 -4.56 -11.79 8.57
CA ASP A 825 -4.33 -12.97 9.40
C ASP A 825 -5.65 -13.64 9.80
N LEU A 826 -6.70 -12.89 10.11
CA LEU A 826 -8.03 -13.47 10.37
C LEU A 826 -8.53 -14.26 9.16
N CYS A 827 -8.47 -13.68 7.96
CA CYS A 827 -8.87 -14.33 6.72
C CYS A 827 -7.90 -15.44 6.26
N ASN A 828 -6.63 -15.42 6.68
CA ASN A 828 -5.59 -16.35 6.23
C ASN A 828 -5.22 -17.43 7.26
N SER A 829 -5.56 -17.27 8.54
CA SER A 829 -5.13 -18.13 9.66
C SER A 829 -5.43 -19.61 9.49
N TYR A 830 -6.55 -19.93 8.83
CA TYR A 830 -6.91 -21.30 8.47
C TYR A 830 -6.10 -21.81 7.26
N LEU A 831 -6.05 -21.01 6.19
CA LEU A 831 -5.43 -21.35 4.90
C LEU A 831 -3.92 -21.46 4.97
N ALA A 832 -3.26 -20.55 5.69
CA ALA A 832 -1.81 -20.53 5.84
C ALA A 832 -1.31 -21.81 6.51
N ARG A 833 -2.07 -22.35 7.48
CA ARG A 833 -1.68 -23.56 8.20
C ARG A 833 -1.91 -24.83 7.39
N LEU A 834 -3.04 -24.92 6.67
CA LEU A 834 -3.31 -26.02 5.73
C LEU A 834 -2.25 -26.06 4.62
N LYS A 835 -1.91 -24.89 4.04
CA LYS A 835 -0.84 -24.72 3.05
C LYS A 835 0.51 -25.15 3.59
N LEU A 836 0.89 -24.73 4.81
CA LEU A 836 2.16 -25.11 5.43
C LEU A 836 2.31 -26.62 5.64
N ILE A 837 1.27 -27.31 6.10
CA ILE A 837 1.32 -28.76 6.32
C ILE A 837 1.43 -29.52 4.99
N VAL A 838 0.64 -29.14 3.99
CA VAL A 838 0.69 -29.76 2.65
C VAL A 838 2.02 -29.47 1.95
N GLN A 839 2.54 -28.25 2.06
CA GLN A 839 3.85 -27.87 1.53
C GLN A 839 4.98 -28.64 2.23
N SER A 840 4.92 -28.80 3.56
CA SER A 840 5.88 -29.58 4.32
C SER A 840 5.85 -31.06 3.94
N ALA A 841 4.66 -31.64 3.73
CA ALA A 841 4.50 -33.02 3.27
C ALA A 841 5.06 -33.20 1.86
N LYS A 842 4.81 -32.24 0.96
CA LYS A 842 5.36 -32.22 -0.40
C LYS A 842 6.89 -32.19 -0.39
N MET A 843 7.50 -31.25 0.33
CA MET A 843 8.95 -31.13 0.42
C MET A 843 9.62 -32.40 0.98
N ASP A 844 8.99 -33.04 1.96
CA ASP A 844 9.53 -34.24 2.59
C ASP A 844 9.35 -35.50 1.71
N LEU A 845 8.26 -35.58 0.92
CA LEU A 845 8.07 -36.61 -0.12
C LEU A 845 9.04 -36.43 -1.29
N GLU A 846 9.28 -35.19 -1.74
CA GLU A 846 10.29 -34.86 -2.77
C GLU A 846 11.70 -35.19 -2.27
N ALA A 847 12.02 -34.89 -1.01
CA ALA A 847 13.28 -35.26 -0.38
C ALA A 847 13.46 -36.79 -0.30
N TYR A 848 12.41 -37.53 0.05
CA TYR A 848 12.40 -38.99 0.03
C TYR A 848 12.63 -39.56 -1.38
N GLN A 849 12.11 -38.87 -2.41
CA GLN A 849 12.25 -39.25 -3.82
C GLN A 849 13.58 -38.81 -4.47
N SER A 850 14.36 -37.93 -3.84
CA SER A 850 15.65 -37.46 -4.37
C SER A 850 16.72 -38.57 -4.47
N SER A 851 17.69 -38.40 -5.37
CA SER A 851 18.77 -39.38 -5.61
C SER A 851 19.88 -39.23 -4.56
N SER A 852 19.99 -40.19 -3.64
CA SER A 852 21.03 -40.26 -2.59
C SER A 852 21.87 -41.54 -2.70
N PHE A 853 23.12 -41.51 -2.24
CA PHE A 853 24.02 -42.67 -2.18
C PHE A 853 23.42 -43.88 -1.42
N MET A 854 22.63 -43.63 -0.36
CA MET A 854 21.93 -44.70 0.37
C MET A 854 20.83 -45.37 -0.47
N LYS A 855 20.21 -44.62 -1.38
CA LYS A 855 19.18 -45.11 -2.31
C LYS A 855 19.78 -46.08 -3.33
N PHE A 856 21.00 -45.83 -3.79
CA PHE A 856 21.76 -46.75 -4.63
C PHE A 856 22.03 -48.08 -3.89
N LEU A 857 22.43 -48.02 -2.62
CA LEU A 857 22.67 -49.21 -1.79
C LEU A 857 21.39 -50.03 -1.55
N TYR A 858 20.24 -49.39 -1.32
CA TYR A 858 18.97 -50.11 -1.16
C TYR A 858 18.47 -50.74 -2.46
N LYS A 859 18.60 -50.05 -3.61
CA LYS A 859 18.26 -50.64 -4.92
C LYS A 859 19.18 -51.81 -5.29
N LEU A 860 20.46 -51.73 -4.91
CA LEU A 860 21.41 -52.82 -5.09
C LEU A 860 21.06 -54.03 -4.20
N LYS A 861 20.67 -53.79 -2.94
CA LYS A 861 20.18 -54.84 -2.03
C LYS A 861 18.90 -55.51 -2.58
N ASP A 862 17.97 -54.71 -3.08
CA ASP A 862 16.71 -55.20 -3.66
C ASP A 862 16.97 -56.06 -4.92
N TYR A 863 17.91 -55.63 -5.77
CA TYR A 863 18.38 -56.41 -6.92
C TYR A 863 19.01 -57.75 -6.52
N ILE A 864 19.86 -57.76 -5.48
CA ILE A 864 20.53 -58.97 -4.97
C ILE A 864 19.54 -59.93 -4.29
N THR A 865 18.47 -59.41 -3.68
CA THR A 865 17.50 -60.20 -2.91
C THR A 865 16.20 -60.53 -3.65
N GLY A 866 16.03 -60.03 -4.89
CA GLY A 866 14.79 -60.16 -5.66
C GLY A 866 13.62 -59.36 -5.08
N SER A 867 13.87 -58.38 -4.22
CA SER A 867 12.84 -57.56 -3.58
C SER A 867 12.41 -56.39 -4.45
N THR A 868 11.11 -56.06 -4.48
CA THR A 868 10.58 -54.84 -5.13
C THR A 868 10.26 -53.72 -4.14
N LEU A 869 10.52 -53.94 -2.84
CA LEU A 869 10.03 -53.11 -1.74
C LEU A 869 10.41 -51.62 -1.86
N THR A 870 11.64 -51.30 -2.30
CA THR A 870 12.07 -49.90 -2.45
C THR A 870 11.37 -49.23 -3.64
N LYS A 871 11.20 -49.95 -4.74
CA LYS A 871 10.55 -49.45 -5.96
C LYS A 871 9.04 -49.23 -5.75
N ASP A 872 8.37 -50.18 -5.10
CA ASP A 872 6.92 -50.09 -4.85
C ASP A 872 6.59 -48.97 -3.85
N ARG A 873 7.47 -48.70 -2.87
CA ARG A 873 7.34 -47.53 -1.98
C ARG A 873 7.58 -46.20 -2.69
N GLU A 874 8.48 -46.15 -3.68
CA GLU A 874 8.66 -44.96 -4.52
C GLU A 874 7.37 -44.64 -5.31
N GLU A 875 6.66 -45.67 -5.77
CA GLU A 875 5.41 -45.50 -6.50
C GLU A 875 4.27 -44.98 -5.60
N ILE A 876 4.12 -45.51 -4.39
CA ILE A 876 3.14 -45.01 -3.40
C ILE A 876 3.47 -43.56 -3.02
N ALA A 877 4.75 -43.24 -2.78
CA ALA A 877 5.19 -41.88 -2.47
C ALA A 877 4.90 -40.91 -3.62
N LYS A 878 5.07 -41.36 -4.87
CA LYS A 878 4.80 -40.58 -6.07
C LYS A 878 3.31 -40.28 -6.23
N LYS A 879 2.44 -41.29 -6.10
CA LYS A 879 0.97 -41.13 -6.14
C LYS A 879 0.47 -40.17 -5.07
N LEU A 880 0.99 -40.28 -3.85
CA LEU A 880 0.66 -39.36 -2.76
C LEU A 880 1.11 -37.92 -3.07
N SER A 881 2.32 -37.75 -3.61
CA SER A 881 2.85 -36.43 -3.99
C SER A 881 2.03 -35.79 -5.11
N GLU A 882 1.66 -36.55 -6.14
CA GLU A 882 0.84 -36.08 -7.26
C GLU A 882 -0.55 -35.65 -6.77
N GLY A 883 -1.22 -36.49 -5.96
CA GLY A 883 -2.51 -36.13 -5.37
C GLY A 883 -2.47 -34.89 -4.46
N LEU A 884 -1.36 -34.66 -3.74
CA LEU A 884 -1.18 -33.45 -2.94
C LEU A 884 -0.94 -32.20 -3.81
N VAL A 885 -0.30 -32.37 -4.98
CA VAL A 885 -0.12 -31.29 -5.96
C VAL A 885 -1.46 -30.90 -6.59
N ASP A 886 -2.29 -31.86 -6.96
CA ASP A 886 -3.62 -31.62 -7.51
C ASP A 886 -4.50 -30.88 -6.50
N LEU A 887 -4.47 -31.32 -5.23
CA LEU A 887 -5.18 -30.65 -4.14
C LEU A 887 -4.58 -29.28 -3.80
N SER A 888 -3.32 -28.98 -4.13
CA SER A 888 -2.71 -27.66 -3.87
C SER A 888 -3.40 -26.53 -4.63
N GLN A 889 -3.93 -26.81 -5.83
CA GLN A 889 -4.71 -25.85 -6.60
C GLN A 889 -6.04 -25.57 -5.91
N GLU A 890 -6.70 -26.61 -5.38
CA GLU A 890 -7.93 -26.48 -4.59
C GLU A 890 -7.70 -25.76 -3.25
N ILE A 891 -6.57 -26.00 -2.57
CA ILE A 891 -6.18 -25.27 -1.34
C ILE A 891 -5.96 -23.77 -1.64
N ASN A 892 -5.44 -23.46 -2.83
CA ASN A 892 -5.19 -22.09 -3.26
C ASN A 892 -6.47 -21.35 -3.69
N SER A 893 -7.49 -22.08 -4.16
CA SER A 893 -8.79 -21.52 -4.54
C SER A 893 -9.84 -21.56 -3.42
N ALA A 894 -9.63 -22.38 -2.38
CA ALA A 894 -10.50 -22.42 -1.20
C ALA A 894 -10.44 -21.08 -0.45
N ASN A 895 -11.56 -20.37 -0.45
CA ASN A 895 -11.69 -19.04 0.17
C ASN A 895 -12.89 -18.95 1.12
N THR A 896 -13.60 -20.06 1.36
CA THR A 896 -14.70 -20.16 2.34
C THR A 896 -14.41 -21.26 3.35
N LEU A 897 -14.97 -21.16 4.55
CA LEU A 897 -14.81 -22.18 5.58
C LEU A 897 -15.32 -23.57 5.13
N GLU A 898 -16.38 -23.59 4.31
CA GLU A 898 -16.97 -24.82 3.78
C GLU A 898 -16.11 -25.45 2.68
N SER A 899 -15.58 -24.66 1.73
CA SER A 899 -14.60 -25.15 0.75
C SER A 899 -13.32 -25.64 1.43
N MET A 900 -12.91 -24.96 2.51
CA MET A 900 -11.79 -25.32 3.36
C MET A 900 -11.97 -26.65 4.12
N LYS A 901 -13.19 -26.95 4.62
CA LYS A 901 -13.53 -28.26 5.21
C LYS A 901 -13.45 -29.36 4.14
N ALA A 902 -14.05 -29.13 2.97
CA ALA A 902 -14.07 -30.10 1.88
C ALA A 902 -12.65 -30.46 1.40
N VAL A 903 -11.76 -29.47 1.27
CA VAL A 903 -10.36 -29.71 0.90
C VAL A 903 -9.62 -30.53 1.97
N ASN A 904 -9.86 -30.26 3.26
CA ASN A 904 -9.26 -31.03 4.35
C ASN A 904 -9.70 -32.51 4.35
N GLU A 905 -10.97 -32.79 4.07
CA GLU A 905 -11.48 -34.17 3.93
C GLU A 905 -10.82 -34.92 2.76
N LYS A 906 -10.64 -34.26 1.62
CA LYS A 906 -9.93 -34.84 0.46
C LYS A 906 -8.47 -35.19 0.78
N ILE A 907 -7.76 -34.31 1.50
CA ILE A 907 -6.38 -34.55 1.94
C ILE A 907 -6.30 -35.76 2.89
N ASN A 908 -7.21 -35.86 3.86
CA ASN A 908 -7.28 -37.00 4.78
C ASN A 908 -7.47 -38.32 4.04
N LYS A 909 -8.41 -38.36 3.09
CA LYS A 909 -8.68 -39.56 2.26
C LYS A 909 -7.46 -39.99 1.44
N LEU A 910 -6.72 -39.04 0.88
CA LEU A 910 -5.53 -39.32 0.08
C LEU A 910 -4.42 -39.97 0.92
N ILE A 911 -4.18 -39.44 2.12
CA ILE A 911 -3.13 -39.95 3.03
C ILE A 911 -3.51 -41.30 3.63
N ASP A 912 -4.78 -41.49 3.99
CA ASP A 912 -5.27 -42.78 4.47
C ASP A 912 -5.10 -43.88 3.40
N THR A 913 -5.35 -43.56 2.13
CA THR A 913 -5.10 -44.48 1.01
C THR A 913 -3.62 -44.90 0.94
N ALA A 914 -2.70 -43.93 0.93
CA ALA A 914 -1.26 -44.19 0.87
C ALA A 914 -0.75 -45.00 2.08
N TYR A 915 -1.32 -44.76 3.27
CA TYR A 915 -1.01 -45.53 4.47
C TYR A 915 -1.42 -47.00 4.33
N GLN A 916 -2.64 -47.28 3.87
CA GLN A 916 -3.15 -48.65 3.70
C GLN A 916 -2.37 -49.42 2.62
N GLU A 917 -2.00 -48.76 1.52
CA GLU A 917 -1.16 -49.34 0.48
C GLU A 917 0.21 -49.76 1.03
N ASN A 918 0.85 -48.91 1.83
CA ASN A 918 2.14 -49.23 2.45
C ASN A 918 2.04 -50.34 3.51
N VAL A 919 0.94 -50.41 4.27
CA VAL A 919 0.68 -51.52 5.22
C VAL A 919 0.55 -52.86 4.48
N THR A 920 -0.18 -52.87 3.37
CA THR A 920 -0.34 -54.05 2.51
C THR A 920 0.99 -54.48 1.91
N LEU A 921 1.78 -53.53 1.40
CA LEU A 921 3.12 -53.78 0.85
C LEU A 921 4.06 -54.35 1.92
N ASN A 922 4.07 -53.79 3.13
CA ASN A 922 4.87 -54.30 4.24
C ASN A 922 4.52 -55.76 4.57
N SER A 923 3.22 -56.08 4.61
CA SER A 923 2.74 -57.44 4.89
C SER A 923 3.19 -58.44 3.82
N LYS A 924 3.13 -58.04 2.53
CA LYS A 924 3.62 -58.85 1.39
C LYS A 924 5.12 -59.17 1.48
N HIS A 925 5.91 -58.30 2.11
CA HIS A 925 7.35 -58.49 2.31
C HIS A 925 7.73 -58.98 3.72
N GLY A 926 6.76 -59.47 4.51
CA GLY A 926 7.01 -59.99 5.86
C GLY A 926 7.52 -58.95 6.85
N LYS A 927 7.12 -57.68 6.68
CA LYS A 927 7.52 -56.55 7.53
C LYS A 927 6.37 -56.08 8.41
N GLU A 928 6.70 -55.50 9.57
CA GLU A 928 5.72 -54.85 10.43
C GLU A 928 5.01 -53.68 9.75
N LYS A 929 3.80 -53.35 10.19
CA LYS A 929 2.95 -52.30 9.59
C LYS A 929 3.67 -50.94 9.50
N SER A 930 4.43 -50.57 10.52
CA SER A 930 5.18 -49.31 10.63
C SER A 930 6.64 -49.40 10.16
N HIS A 931 7.05 -50.50 9.51
CA HIS A 931 8.44 -50.73 9.16
C HIS A 931 8.94 -49.78 8.06
N GLY A 932 10.06 -49.09 8.32
CA GLY A 932 10.80 -48.30 7.35
C GLY A 932 10.49 -46.80 7.33
N ASN A 933 11.43 -46.03 6.76
CA ASN A 933 11.41 -44.56 6.73
C ASN A 933 10.12 -43.98 6.11
N PHE A 934 9.61 -44.61 5.04
CA PHE A 934 8.37 -44.18 4.39
C PHE A 934 7.13 -44.29 5.30
N ALA A 935 7.02 -45.39 6.06
CA ALA A 935 5.92 -45.60 7.00
C ALA A 935 5.94 -44.58 8.15
N GLN A 936 7.14 -44.19 8.62
CA GLN A 936 7.31 -43.16 9.63
C GLN A 936 6.87 -41.78 9.12
N ARG A 937 7.22 -41.43 7.88
CA ARG A 937 6.84 -40.16 7.24
C ARG A 937 5.32 -40.03 7.02
N ILE A 938 4.68 -41.08 6.47
CA ILE A 938 3.21 -41.09 6.29
C ILE A 938 2.49 -40.93 7.64
N ASN A 939 2.93 -41.66 8.67
CA ASN A 939 2.32 -41.57 9.99
C ASN A 939 2.48 -40.19 10.62
N PHE A 940 3.64 -39.56 10.45
CA PHE A 940 3.88 -38.20 10.91
C PHE A 940 2.93 -37.19 10.23
N PHE A 941 2.73 -37.28 8.91
CA PHE A 941 1.77 -36.42 8.20
C PHE A 941 0.33 -36.66 8.64
N ARG A 942 -0.07 -37.92 8.79
CA ARG A 942 -1.39 -38.31 9.26
C ARG A 942 -1.69 -37.74 10.67
N GLN A 943 -0.70 -37.76 11.56
CA GLN A 943 -0.81 -37.16 12.89
C GLN A 943 -0.96 -35.63 12.82
N GLN A 944 -0.11 -34.94 12.04
CA GLN A 944 -0.15 -33.48 11.89
C GLN A 944 -1.51 -32.99 11.37
N LEU A 945 -2.10 -33.70 10.40
CA LEU A 945 -3.40 -33.36 9.83
C LEU A 945 -4.58 -33.73 10.72
N GLY A 946 -4.50 -34.83 11.47
CA GLY A 946 -5.50 -35.18 12.49
C GLY A 946 -5.55 -34.14 13.61
N GLU A 947 -4.40 -33.69 14.10
CA GLU A 947 -4.30 -32.62 15.10
C GLU A 947 -4.85 -31.28 14.57
N MET A 948 -4.62 -30.98 13.29
CA MET A 948 -5.15 -29.78 12.65
C MET A 948 -6.67 -29.88 12.45
N SER A 949 -7.20 -31.01 11.98
CA SER A 949 -8.64 -31.22 11.78
C SER A 949 -9.43 -31.06 13.08
N GLY A 950 -8.93 -31.65 14.18
CA GLY A 950 -9.55 -31.49 15.51
C GLY A 950 -9.46 -30.05 16.05
N ARG A 951 -8.37 -29.33 15.75
CA ARG A 951 -8.23 -27.90 16.09
C ARG A 951 -9.13 -27.01 15.25
N VAL A 952 -9.31 -27.34 13.98
CA VAL A 952 -10.21 -26.69 13.03
C VAL A 952 -11.66 -26.82 13.52
N GLU A 953 -12.12 -28.04 13.81
CA GLU A 953 -13.47 -28.25 14.34
C GLU A 953 -13.68 -27.54 15.67
N SER A 954 -12.66 -27.52 16.54
CA SER A 954 -12.70 -26.79 17.81
C SER A 954 -12.70 -25.27 17.62
N ALA A 955 -11.93 -24.75 16.68
CA ALA A 955 -11.85 -23.32 16.37
C ALA A 955 -13.15 -22.83 15.73
N ILE A 956 -13.71 -23.61 14.81
CA ILE A 956 -15.01 -23.36 14.19
C ILE A 956 -16.10 -23.35 15.25
N LYS A 957 -16.15 -24.36 16.12
CA LYS A 957 -17.11 -24.36 17.24
C LYS A 957 -16.95 -23.15 18.15
N VAL A 958 -15.73 -22.67 18.40
CA VAL A 958 -15.48 -21.50 19.26
C VAL A 958 -15.86 -20.17 18.58
N ILE A 959 -15.62 -20.05 17.28
CA ILE A 959 -16.00 -18.91 16.42
C ILE A 959 -17.53 -18.87 16.23
N GLU A 960 -18.16 -20.03 16.08
CA GLU A 960 -19.62 -20.20 15.99
C GLU A 960 -20.29 -20.01 17.36
N GLN A 961 -19.70 -20.46 18.47
CA GLN A 961 -20.34 -20.44 19.79
C GLN A 961 -20.10 -19.15 20.59
N GLY A 962 -19.14 -18.29 20.22
CA GLY A 962 -18.90 -17.02 20.91
C GLY A 962 -18.54 -17.27 22.38
N SER A 963 -17.27 -17.50 22.67
CA SER A 963 -16.84 -17.85 24.02
C SER A 963 -17.01 -16.70 25.03
N GLY A 964 -18.03 -16.79 25.87
CA GLY A 964 -17.94 -16.71 27.32
C GLY A 964 -17.31 -15.47 27.96
N GLN A 965 -17.96 -14.32 27.83
CA GLN A 965 -18.32 -13.50 28.98
C GLN A 965 -19.80 -13.20 28.85
N SER A 966 -20.56 -13.22 29.94
CA SER A 966 -22.00 -12.95 29.85
C SER A 966 -22.21 -11.56 29.26
N GLU A 967 -23.07 -11.45 28.24
CA GLU A 967 -23.41 -10.15 27.62
C GLU A 967 -23.94 -9.12 28.64
N GLU A 968 -24.39 -9.58 29.82
CA GLU A 968 -24.80 -8.76 30.95
C GLU A 968 -23.61 -8.16 31.75
N GLU A 969 -22.45 -8.80 31.82
CA GLU A 969 -21.27 -8.26 32.53
C GLU A 969 -20.56 -7.15 31.73
N ILE A 970 -20.55 -7.24 30.40
CA ILE A 970 -19.96 -6.21 29.54
C ILE A 970 -20.87 -4.97 29.47
N LEU A 971 -22.20 -5.16 29.39
CA LEU A 971 -23.16 -4.05 29.33
C LEU A 971 -23.50 -3.44 30.69
N SER A 972 -23.40 -4.18 31.81
CA SER A 972 -23.50 -3.59 33.16
C SER A 972 -22.31 -2.70 33.51
N SER A 973 -21.16 -2.88 32.84
CA SER A 973 -20.05 -1.93 32.94
C SER A 973 -20.32 -0.58 32.26
N SER A 974 -21.38 -0.47 31.44
CA SER A 974 -21.81 0.80 30.83
C SER A 974 -22.42 1.81 31.81
N ASP A 975 -22.74 1.41 33.05
CA ASP A 975 -23.08 2.38 34.10
C ASP A 975 -21.88 3.30 34.45
N LYS A 976 -20.65 2.92 34.08
CA LYS A 976 -19.47 3.82 34.16
C LYS A 976 -19.37 4.82 33.01
N LEU A 977 -20.12 4.66 31.91
CA LEU A 977 -20.13 5.61 30.79
C LEU A 977 -21.08 6.81 31.00
N LYS A 978 -21.92 6.79 32.04
CA LYS A 978 -22.69 7.99 32.46
C LYS A 978 -21.80 9.12 32.99
N GLY A 979 -20.53 8.85 33.29
CA GLY A 979 -19.59 9.83 33.84
C GLY A 979 -18.79 10.66 32.83
N MET A 980 -18.77 10.31 31.54
CA MET A 980 -17.90 10.98 30.55
C MET A 980 -18.65 11.95 29.61
N GLY A 981 -19.93 12.22 29.86
CA GLY A 981 -20.72 13.26 29.18
C GLY A 981 -20.90 14.56 29.96
N ARG A 982 -20.11 14.78 31.03
CA ARG A 982 -20.05 16.03 31.79
C ARG A 982 -18.60 16.47 31.97
N LYS A 983 -17.94 16.83 30.88
CA LYS A 983 -16.87 17.83 30.86
C LYS A 983 -16.68 18.33 29.45
#